data_AF-A0A9P6CEY7-F1
#
_entry.id   AF-A0A9P6CEY7-F1
#
_cell.length_a   1.000
_cell.length_b   1.000
_cell.length_c   1.000
_cell.angle_alpha   90.00
_cell.angle_beta   90.00
_cell.angle_gamma   90.00
#
_symmetry.space_group_name_H-M   'P 1'
#
loop_
_entity.id
_entity.type
_entity.pdbx_description
1 polymer ?
#
loop_
_entity_poly.entity_id
_entity_poly.type
_entity_poly.pdbx_seq_one_letter_code
_entity_poly.pdbx_strand_id
1 'polypeptide(L)'
;MLLSALWGLCILNTARAVTVYGQIPLGQTSTASGPEATQKSLLAAYDETLLTPPPLPNDRAPTAFTLNLQANNATVPNLSIMQHGSFYGFSIEMSVITQLMGKNSSHLQVPFLNLLGNIQQRAGGVHIRLGGNTQDFAVYVEEIENHHALDKETKDAKNPTLTPAVQYTKDMFYMASNISSLVNVRWYLGIPFNDTNWRFQIAEFGQEILGDHLLGLQAGNEPDYYQPHGHRPEGYDPQAYFEEFADLIRAMQANDRITNKNMLIGPSLASGPWQPKAVWDTGYLDAYGQYLHAITMEHYPSNNCFTRFNVGSYVDPQETFHTFLNHEAGLSMVRPYLETSNMARALGKPFIMFETNTATCGGLPGISDSFGAALWALDYGFTMAATNFSGALLHVGGQNVYYNPFTAPPTNQTAFNQWTVGAVYYSVLIVAEAFGMSNTSQIVDTSNNGIFTPSYAIYDGGILSKVALFNFNDDPSGASDIVATVTVAGGTVPASVKVKYFAASSVSVKTNLTWAGQTLGNKFQVDGRMKGELDVITIPCDQSINACGIPVRAPGFALVFVADPAADGAHGESVHTFETSAYTKTINTATVDPEVLATSNGHSGRERERMGSTSFGSVSAARGAGVGPGVVLLLALMAGAGVVAGAFGR
;
A
#
# COMPACT_ATOMS: atom_id res chain seq x y z
N MET A 1 -54.48 52.34 34.72
CA MET A 1 -54.04 53.64 35.28
C MET A 1 -52.84 53.39 36.17
N LEU A 2 -51.73 54.10 36.13
CA LEU A 2 -51.05 54.93 35.13
C LEU A 2 -49.66 55.13 35.76
N LEU A 3 -48.58 54.85 35.03
CA LEU A 3 -47.19 55.29 35.25
C LEU A 3 -46.70 55.53 36.70
N SER A 4 -45.79 54.68 37.19
CA SER A 4 -44.71 55.15 38.06
C SER A 4 -43.64 54.07 38.20
N ALA A 5 -42.53 54.22 37.48
CA ALA A 5 -41.16 53.85 37.89
C ALA A 5 -40.24 53.81 36.67
N LEU A 6 -39.83 54.99 36.21
CA LEU A 6 -38.60 55.19 35.47
C LEU A 6 -37.79 56.16 36.33
N TRP A 7 -36.69 55.67 36.91
CA TRP A 7 -35.38 56.33 36.94
C TRP A 7 -34.42 55.56 37.86
N GLY A 8 -33.32 55.10 37.25
CA GLY A 8 -31.99 55.03 37.88
C GLY A 8 -31.71 53.87 38.83
N LEU A 9 -30.88 52.92 38.37
CA LEU A 9 -29.64 52.46 39.02
C LEU A 9 -29.17 51.21 38.24
N CYS A 10 -28.20 51.36 37.33
CA CYS A 10 -26.78 51.08 37.57
C CYS A 10 -26.35 49.72 37.00
N ILE A 11 -25.61 49.79 35.90
CA ILE A 11 -24.38 49.02 35.58
C ILE A 11 -24.39 47.55 36.02
N LEU A 12 -24.80 46.67 35.11
CA LEU A 12 -24.31 45.29 35.06
C LEU A 12 -23.86 45.02 33.62
N ASN A 13 -22.56 45.24 33.37
CA ASN A 13 -21.86 44.61 32.25
C ASN A 13 -21.91 43.11 32.47
N THR A 14 -22.85 42.42 31.82
CA THR A 14 -22.77 40.97 31.70
C THR A 14 -21.71 40.67 30.65
N ALA A 15 -20.49 40.41 31.11
CA ALA A 15 -19.47 39.76 30.30
C ALA A 15 -20.01 38.36 29.93
N ARG A 16 -20.68 38.25 28.79
CA ARG A 16 -20.99 36.96 28.18
C ARG A 16 -19.69 36.41 27.61
N ALA A 17 -18.96 35.68 28.44
CA ALA A 17 -17.90 34.80 27.98
C ALA A 17 -18.54 33.71 27.10
N VAL A 18 -18.30 33.76 25.80
CA VAL A 18 -18.52 32.63 24.91
C VAL A 18 -17.27 31.77 25.01
N THR A 19 -17.34 30.66 25.75
CA THR A 19 -16.31 29.64 25.71
C THR A 19 -16.44 28.90 24.38
N VAL A 20 -15.56 29.20 23.43
CA VAL A 20 -15.39 28.43 22.20
C VAL A 20 -14.45 27.27 22.50
N TYR A 21 -14.96 26.04 22.49
CA TYR A 21 -14.13 24.84 22.50
C TYR A 21 -13.63 24.56 21.06
N GLY A 22 -12.31 24.38 20.88
CA GLY A 22 -11.75 23.81 19.65
C GLY A 22 -10.76 24.65 18.83
N GLN A 23 -9.96 25.53 19.42
CA GLN A 23 -8.77 26.05 18.73
C GLN A 23 -7.52 25.23 19.09
N ILE A 24 -6.93 24.56 18.10
CA ILE A 24 -5.50 24.22 18.11
C ILE A 24 -4.81 25.34 17.31
N PRO A 25 -3.82 26.06 17.87
CA PRO A 25 -3.11 27.09 17.13
C PRO A 25 -2.34 26.49 15.96
N LEU A 26 -2.45 27.14 14.79
CA LEU A 26 -1.52 26.98 13.67
C LEU A 26 -0.13 27.45 14.11
N GLY A 27 0.78 26.49 14.29
CA GLY A 27 2.18 26.77 14.63
C GLY A 27 2.91 25.54 15.13
N GLN A 28 3.28 24.62 14.23
CA GLN A 28 4.33 23.63 14.50
C GLN A 28 5.56 23.95 13.66
N THR A 29 6.23 25.02 14.05
CA THR A 29 7.67 25.20 13.87
C THR A 29 8.20 25.91 15.11
N SER A 30 8.60 25.16 16.13
CA SER A 30 9.69 25.58 17.01
C SER A 30 10.25 24.40 17.81
N THR A 31 11.57 24.26 17.67
CA THR A 31 12.48 23.53 18.54
C THR A 31 12.28 23.86 20.02
N ALA A 32 12.16 22.86 20.88
CA ALA A 32 12.43 23.00 22.30
C ALA A 32 12.90 21.67 22.92
N SER A 33 14.10 21.71 23.49
CA SER A 33 14.69 20.71 24.36
C SER A 33 14.06 20.76 25.76
N GLY A 34 13.60 19.61 26.27
CA GLY A 34 13.12 19.43 27.64
C GLY A 34 12.36 18.10 27.83
N PRO A 35 12.59 17.36 28.93
CA PRO A 35 12.16 15.97 29.04
C PRO A 35 10.69 15.83 29.43
N GLU A 36 10.07 14.75 28.95
CA GLU A 36 8.74 14.24 29.31
C GLU A 36 7.53 15.08 28.86
N ALA A 37 7.37 15.22 27.54
CA ALA A 37 6.03 15.23 26.96
C ALA A 37 5.55 13.78 26.83
N THR A 38 4.40 13.46 27.44
CA THR A 38 3.70 12.18 27.25
C THR A 38 3.38 12.03 25.76
N GLN A 39 4.23 11.28 25.07
CA GLN A 39 4.18 11.06 23.63
C GLN A 39 2.87 10.35 23.32
N LYS A 40 1.89 11.05 22.74
CA LYS A 40 0.79 10.38 22.04
C LYS A 40 1.46 9.54 20.96
N SER A 41 1.59 8.23 21.16
CA SER A 41 2.32 7.39 20.20
C SER A 41 1.64 7.53 18.86
N LEU A 42 2.37 8.03 17.87
CA LEU A 42 1.89 8.07 16.50
C LEU A 42 1.60 6.62 16.07
N LEU A 43 0.51 6.40 15.32
CA LEU A 43 0.22 5.06 14.78
C LEU A 43 1.38 4.65 13.86
N ALA A 44 1.76 3.38 13.88
CA ALA A 44 2.98 2.88 13.22
C ALA A 44 3.07 3.23 11.72
N ALA A 45 1.94 3.22 11.01
CA ALA A 45 1.90 3.59 9.58
C ALA A 45 2.36 5.03 9.29
N TYR A 46 2.38 5.90 10.30
CA TYR A 46 2.77 7.30 10.16
C TYR A 46 4.11 7.62 10.84
N ASP A 47 4.75 6.63 11.47
CA ASP A 47 5.99 6.79 12.21
C ASP A 47 7.15 7.34 11.36
N GLU A 48 7.81 8.40 11.82
CA GLU A 48 8.87 9.08 11.06
C GLU A 48 10.30 8.66 11.45
N THR A 49 10.46 7.55 12.19
CA THR A 49 11.78 7.05 12.59
C THR A 49 12.66 6.79 11.38
N LEU A 50 13.78 7.49 11.27
CA LEU A 50 14.82 7.26 10.28
C LEU A 50 15.99 6.53 10.93
N LEU A 51 16.46 5.47 10.27
CA LEU A 51 17.66 4.75 10.69
C LEU A 51 18.90 5.37 10.04
N THR A 52 20.04 5.17 10.68
CA THR A 52 21.33 5.44 10.04
C THR A 52 21.59 4.33 9.02
N PRO A 53 21.84 4.67 7.74
CA PRO A 53 22.25 3.68 6.75
C PRO A 53 23.49 2.91 7.22
N PRO A 54 23.59 1.60 6.95
CA PRO A 54 24.77 0.85 7.31
C PRO A 54 26.00 1.39 6.57
N PRO A 55 27.21 1.26 7.14
CA PRO A 55 28.43 1.67 6.45
C PRO A 55 28.59 0.89 5.14
N LEU A 56 29.23 1.52 4.16
CA LEU A 56 29.55 0.87 2.89
C LEU A 56 30.39 -0.41 3.12
N PRO A 57 30.16 -1.48 2.33
CA PRO A 57 30.93 -2.71 2.44
C PRO A 57 32.44 -2.47 2.29
N ASN A 58 33.25 -3.21 3.04
CA ASN A 58 34.71 -3.10 2.97
C ASN A 58 35.27 -3.70 1.67
N ASP A 59 34.59 -4.73 1.14
CA ASP A 59 34.87 -5.45 -0.09
C ASP A 59 34.00 -4.92 -1.25
N ARG A 60 34.17 -3.63 -1.57
CA ARG A 60 33.39 -3.00 -2.64
C ARG A 60 33.58 -3.76 -3.95
N ALA A 61 32.48 -4.26 -4.50
CA ALA A 61 32.46 -4.77 -5.85
C ALA A 61 32.88 -3.66 -6.83
N PRO A 62 33.45 -4.02 -8.00
CA PRO A 62 33.73 -3.04 -9.05
C PRO A 62 32.50 -2.19 -9.35
N THR A 63 32.70 -0.89 -9.55
CA THR A 63 31.64 0.04 -9.98
C THR A 63 31.32 -0.09 -11.47
N ALA A 64 31.95 -1.04 -12.18
CA ALA A 64 31.65 -1.35 -13.56
C ALA A 64 31.70 -2.86 -13.78
N PHE A 65 30.71 -3.38 -14.50
CA PHE A 65 30.64 -4.79 -14.88
C PHE A 65 29.94 -4.95 -16.22
N THR A 66 30.01 -6.14 -16.80
CA THR A 66 29.39 -6.46 -18.09
C THR A 66 28.40 -7.60 -17.95
N LEU A 67 27.20 -7.41 -18.51
CA LEU A 67 26.18 -8.42 -18.67
C LEU A 67 26.15 -8.87 -20.13
N ASN A 68 26.54 -10.13 -20.37
CA ASN A 68 26.50 -10.73 -21.71
C ASN A 68 25.18 -11.49 -21.89
N LEU A 69 24.18 -10.80 -22.42
CA LEU A 69 22.82 -11.32 -22.56
C LEU A 69 22.60 -11.92 -23.96
N GLN A 70 21.72 -12.91 -24.09
CA GLN A 70 21.36 -13.45 -25.40
C GLN A 70 20.26 -12.58 -26.02
N ALA A 71 20.22 -12.47 -27.35
CA ALA A 71 19.13 -11.78 -28.04
C ALA A 71 17.78 -12.49 -27.88
N ASN A 72 17.82 -13.82 -27.72
CA ASN A 72 16.67 -14.67 -27.54
C ASN A 72 16.87 -15.63 -26.36
N ASN A 73 15.77 -16.22 -25.91
CA ASN A 73 15.73 -17.05 -24.71
C ASN A 73 16.15 -18.53 -24.96
N ALA A 74 16.41 -18.95 -26.20
CA ALA A 74 16.53 -20.37 -26.57
C ALA A 74 17.71 -21.09 -25.89
N THR A 75 18.78 -20.37 -25.57
CA THR A 75 19.99 -20.90 -24.93
C THR A 75 20.24 -20.33 -23.54
N VAL A 76 19.28 -19.61 -22.97
CA VAL A 76 19.45 -18.97 -21.66
C VAL A 76 19.11 -20.00 -20.58
N PRO A 77 20.08 -20.39 -19.72
CA PRO A 77 19.83 -21.33 -18.65
C PRO A 77 18.98 -20.68 -17.55
N ASN A 78 18.29 -21.51 -16.76
CA ASN A 78 17.56 -21.08 -15.55
C ASN A 78 16.50 -19.98 -15.80
N LEU A 79 15.95 -19.89 -17.02
CA LEU A 79 14.78 -19.06 -17.27
C LEU A 79 13.61 -19.53 -16.41
N SER A 80 12.90 -18.56 -15.84
CA SER A 80 11.66 -18.83 -15.14
C SER A 80 10.58 -19.42 -16.05
N ILE A 81 9.51 -19.92 -15.45
CA ILE A 81 8.20 -20.02 -16.09
C ILE A 81 7.78 -18.66 -16.70
N MET A 82 6.82 -18.69 -17.63
CA MET A 82 6.18 -17.46 -18.08
C MET A 82 5.47 -16.78 -16.90
N GLN A 83 5.73 -15.50 -16.73
CA GLN A 83 5.23 -14.67 -15.65
C GLN A 83 4.10 -13.78 -16.13
N HIS A 84 3.13 -13.58 -15.26
CA HIS A 84 1.99 -12.69 -15.48
C HIS A 84 2.34 -11.26 -15.02
N GLY A 85 1.78 -10.24 -15.67
CA GLY A 85 1.98 -8.84 -15.24
C GLY A 85 1.57 -8.60 -13.80
N SER A 86 0.46 -9.21 -13.37
CA SER A 86 -0.05 -9.19 -11.99
C SER A 86 0.69 -10.13 -11.02
N PHE A 87 1.96 -10.44 -11.26
CA PHE A 87 2.78 -11.30 -10.40
C PHE A 87 2.79 -10.81 -8.95
N TYR A 88 2.98 -9.50 -8.73
CA TYR A 88 3.05 -8.92 -7.41
C TYR A 88 1.73 -8.19 -7.08
N GLY A 89 1.10 -8.56 -5.98
CA GLY A 89 -0.19 -8.01 -5.54
C GLY A 89 -0.22 -7.73 -4.05
N PHE A 90 -1.42 -7.75 -3.47
CA PHE A 90 -1.63 -7.39 -2.06
C PHE A 90 -2.39 -8.48 -1.29
N SER A 91 -1.96 -8.75 -0.05
CA SER A 91 -2.76 -9.49 0.94
C SER A 91 -3.37 -8.47 1.89
N ILE A 92 -4.68 -8.43 2.04
CA ILE A 92 -5.37 -7.47 2.90
C ILE A 92 -6.02 -8.24 4.05
N GLU A 93 -5.66 -7.86 5.27
CA GLU A 93 -6.30 -8.37 6.49
C GLU A 93 -7.81 -8.04 6.44
N MET A 94 -8.70 -9.02 6.63
CA MET A 94 -10.15 -8.77 6.48
C MET A 94 -10.63 -7.63 7.38
N SER A 95 -10.06 -7.49 8.58
CA SER A 95 -10.43 -6.41 9.51
C SER A 95 -10.14 -4.99 9.04
N VAL A 96 -9.40 -4.78 7.94
CA VAL A 96 -9.10 -3.44 7.41
C VAL A 96 -9.75 -3.15 6.06
N ILE A 97 -10.55 -4.09 5.53
CA ILE A 97 -11.27 -3.96 4.26
C ILE A 97 -12.05 -2.64 4.19
N THR A 98 -12.82 -2.30 5.22
CA THR A 98 -13.66 -1.09 5.19
C THR A 98 -12.87 0.21 5.26
N GLN A 99 -11.64 0.16 5.76
CA GLN A 99 -10.74 1.31 5.78
C GLN A 99 -10.17 1.59 4.38
N LEU A 100 -9.89 0.51 3.63
CA LEU A 100 -9.15 0.57 2.37
C LEU A 100 -10.06 0.58 1.13
N MET A 101 -11.08 -0.27 1.08
CA MET A 101 -11.90 -0.46 -0.11
C MET A 101 -13.12 0.47 -0.13
N GLY A 102 -13.69 0.73 1.03
CA GLY A 102 -14.95 1.46 1.16
C GLY A 102 -15.74 1.02 2.37
N LYS A 103 -16.64 1.87 2.86
CA LYS A 103 -17.53 1.47 3.97
C LYS A 103 -18.45 0.33 3.56
N ASN A 104 -18.90 0.36 2.31
CA ASN A 104 -19.83 -0.56 1.66
C ASN A 104 -19.73 -0.39 0.14
N SER A 105 -20.47 -1.20 -0.62
CA SER A 105 -20.43 -1.25 -2.09
C SER A 105 -20.85 0.05 -2.78
N SER A 106 -21.58 0.94 -2.08
CA SER A 106 -22.00 2.25 -2.58
C SER A 106 -20.99 3.37 -2.30
N HIS A 107 -19.97 3.11 -1.47
CA HIS A 107 -18.98 4.10 -1.05
C HIS A 107 -17.55 3.53 -1.12
N LEU A 108 -17.03 3.46 -2.33
CA LEU A 108 -15.65 3.03 -2.60
C LEU A 108 -14.63 4.13 -2.32
N GLN A 109 -13.42 3.74 -1.92
CA GLN A 109 -12.30 4.65 -1.71
C GLN A 109 -11.57 4.93 -3.03
N VAL A 110 -11.72 6.16 -3.54
CA VAL A 110 -11.06 6.57 -4.79
C VAL A 110 -9.54 6.48 -4.78
N PRO A 111 -8.81 6.85 -3.70
CA PRO A 111 -7.36 6.68 -3.68
C PRO A 111 -6.93 5.22 -3.88
N PHE A 112 -7.69 4.28 -3.33
CA PHE A 112 -7.44 2.85 -3.54
C PHE A 112 -7.62 2.46 -5.01
N LEU A 113 -8.72 2.89 -5.65
CA LEU A 113 -8.95 2.65 -7.08
C LEU A 113 -7.85 3.25 -7.96
N ASN A 114 -7.43 4.48 -7.68
CA ASN A 114 -6.36 5.16 -8.43
C ASN A 114 -5.02 4.41 -8.30
N LEU A 115 -4.66 3.97 -7.09
CA LEU A 115 -3.47 3.15 -6.86
C LEU A 115 -3.52 1.86 -7.70
N LEU A 116 -4.63 1.12 -7.65
CA LEU A 116 -4.78 -0.09 -8.45
C LEU A 116 -4.79 0.19 -9.96
N GLY A 117 -5.34 1.32 -10.40
CA GLY A 117 -5.33 1.77 -11.78
C GLY A 117 -3.91 1.98 -12.33
N ASN A 118 -2.99 2.51 -11.53
CA ASN A 118 -1.57 2.64 -11.93
C ASN A 118 -0.93 1.28 -12.23
N ILE A 119 -1.27 0.25 -11.43
CA ILE A 119 -0.73 -1.11 -11.60
C ILE A 119 -1.41 -1.78 -12.79
N GLN A 120 -2.73 -1.69 -12.93
CA GLN A 120 -3.47 -2.26 -14.06
C GLN A 120 -2.91 -1.77 -15.40
N GLN A 121 -2.61 -0.48 -15.53
CA GLN A 121 -2.06 0.08 -16.77
C GLN A 121 -0.78 -0.65 -17.22
N ARG A 122 0.01 -1.16 -16.26
CA ARG A 122 1.30 -1.83 -16.51
C ARG A 122 1.18 -3.35 -16.62
N ALA A 123 0.32 -3.95 -15.80
CA ALA A 123 0.20 -5.39 -15.62
C ALA A 123 -1.05 -6.01 -16.26
N GLY A 124 -2.00 -5.19 -16.72
CA GLY A 124 -3.33 -5.61 -17.18
C GLY A 124 -4.33 -5.91 -16.05
N GLY A 125 -3.89 -6.01 -14.80
CA GLY A 125 -4.75 -6.22 -13.63
C GLY A 125 -3.96 -6.34 -12.33
N VAL A 126 -4.67 -6.55 -11.21
CA VAL A 126 -4.07 -6.73 -9.88
C VAL A 126 -4.69 -7.94 -9.19
N HIS A 127 -3.87 -8.75 -8.51
CA HIS A 127 -4.35 -9.83 -7.67
C HIS A 127 -4.37 -9.39 -6.20
N ILE A 128 -5.49 -9.60 -5.51
CA ILE A 128 -5.64 -9.24 -4.11
C ILE A 128 -6.23 -10.40 -3.31
N ARG A 129 -5.60 -10.75 -2.19
CA ARG A 129 -6.16 -11.66 -1.17
C ARG A 129 -6.91 -10.85 -0.12
N LEU A 130 -8.11 -11.30 0.26
CA LEU A 130 -8.82 -10.87 1.45
C LEU A 130 -8.78 -12.00 2.47
N GLY A 131 -7.99 -11.84 3.54
CA GLY A 131 -7.68 -12.95 4.45
C GLY A 131 -6.94 -12.49 5.71
N GLY A 132 -5.82 -13.15 6.02
CA GLY A 132 -5.03 -12.96 7.22
C GLY A 132 -5.60 -13.70 8.44
N ASN A 133 -5.04 -13.45 9.61
CA ASN A 133 -5.46 -14.11 10.86
C ASN A 133 -6.96 -13.89 11.20
N THR A 134 -7.55 -12.78 10.74
CA THR A 134 -8.97 -12.47 10.99
C THR A 134 -9.93 -13.34 10.18
N GLN A 135 -9.45 -13.99 9.11
CA GLN A 135 -10.29 -14.82 8.25
C GLN A 135 -10.85 -16.04 8.98
N ASP A 136 -10.03 -16.67 9.84
CA ASP A 136 -10.38 -17.97 10.42
C ASP A 136 -11.61 -17.86 11.33
N PHE A 137 -11.81 -16.69 11.93
CA PHE A 137 -12.93 -16.42 12.82
C PHE A 137 -14.10 -15.67 12.15
N ALA A 138 -14.00 -15.33 10.86
CA ALA A 138 -14.96 -14.47 10.16
C ALA A 138 -16.40 -15.05 10.14
N VAL A 139 -17.39 -14.28 10.61
CA VAL A 139 -18.81 -14.68 10.69
C VAL A 139 -19.64 -13.87 9.68
N TYR A 140 -20.49 -14.55 8.91
CA TYR A 140 -21.50 -13.87 8.10
C TYR A 140 -22.65 -13.37 8.96
N VAL A 141 -23.05 -12.12 8.75
CA VAL A 141 -24.28 -11.53 9.29
C VAL A 141 -25.06 -10.83 8.17
N GLU A 142 -26.38 -10.77 8.28
CA GLU A 142 -27.21 -10.13 7.25
C GLU A 142 -27.00 -8.61 7.18
N GLU A 143 -26.77 -7.98 8.34
CA GLU A 143 -26.62 -6.53 8.44
C GLU A 143 -25.67 -6.16 9.59
N ILE A 144 -24.94 -5.06 9.38
CA ILE A 144 -24.10 -4.39 10.38
C ILE A 144 -24.59 -2.94 10.47
N GLU A 145 -24.48 -2.33 11.66
CA GLU A 145 -24.87 -0.94 11.90
C GLU A 145 -24.26 0.01 10.84
N ASN A 146 -25.05 1.00 10.41
CA ASN A 146 -24.68 1.95 9.34
C ASN A 146 -24.39 1.30 7.98
N HIS A 147 -24.88 0.07 7.76
CA HIS A 147 -24.72 -0.71 6.54
C HIS A 147 -23.24 -0.87 6.14
N HIS A 148 -22.36 -1.10 7.11
CA HIS A 148 -20.97 -1.42 6.82
C HIS A 148 -20.84 -2.83 6.24
N ALA A 149 -19.89 -3.01 5.33
CA ALA A 149 -19.58 -4.32 4.75
C ALA A 149 -18.90 -5.26 5.75
N LEU A 150 -18.17 -4.69 6.72
CA LEU A 150 -17.42 -5.44 7.73
C LEU A 150 -17.24 -4.61 9.00
N ASP A 151 -17.28 -5.27 10.17
CA ASP A 151 -16.97 -4.66 11.46
C ASP A 151 -16.12 -5.59 12.33
N LYS A 152 -15.43 -5.00 13.29
CA LYS A 152 -14.61 -5.71 14.28
C LYS A 152 -15.45 -5.98 15.52
N GLU A 153 -15.59 -7.24 15.89
CA GLU A 153 -16.14 -7.60 17.19
C GLU A 153 -15.11 -7.28 18.29
N THR A 154 -15.58 -6.67 19.39
CA THR A 154 -14.72 -6.38 20.54
C THR A 154 -14.34 -7.67 21.27
N LYS A 155 -13.11 -8.13 21.03
CA LYS A 155 -12.30 -9.09 21.81
C LYS A 155 -13.02 -10.37 22.28
N ASP A 156 -12.73 -11.49 21.63
CA ASP A 156 -12.68 -12.76 22.38
C ASP A 156 -11.45 -12.72 23.29
N ALA A 157 -11.67 -12.83 24.60
CA ALA A 157 -10.62 -12.87 25.61
C ALA A 157 -9.72 -14.13 25.52
N LYS A 158 -10.05 -15.08 24.64
CA LYS A 158 -9.29 -16.32 24.41
C LYS A 158 -8.32 -16.27 23.24
N ASN A 159 -8.23 -15.16 22.52
CA ASN A 159 -7.28 -15.02 21.40
C ASN A 159 -5.93 -14.45 21.87
N PRO A 160 -4.82 -15.23 21.86
CA PRO A 160 -3.52 -14.75 22.34
C PRO A 160 -2.91 -13.63 21.49
N THR A 161 -3.36 -13.42 20.25
CA THR A 161 -2.88 -12.34 19.36
C THR A 161 -3.73 -11.07 19.44
N LEU A 162 -4.79 -11.03 20.27
CA LEU A 162 -5.78 -9.94 20.32
C LEU A 162 -6.51 -9.67 19.00
N THR A 163 -6.49 -10.60 18.04
CA THR A 163 -7.15 -10.44 16.75
C THR A 163 -8.67 -10.40 16.94
N PRO A 164 -9.38 -9.33 16.53
CA PRO A 164 -10.83 -9.28 16.61
C PRO A 164 -11.43 -10.28 15.64
N ALA A 165 -12.47 -11.01 16.07
CA ALA A 165 -13.34 -11.67 15.12
C ALA A 165 -13.97 -10.60 14.21
N VAL A 166 -14.17 -10.93 12.94
CA VAL A 166 -14.81 -10.02 11.98
C VAL A 166 -16.21 -10.51 11.65
N GLN A 167 -17.17 -9.61 11.67
CA GLN A 167 -18.47 -9.83 11.06
C GLN A 167 -18.43 -9.25 9.66
N TYR A 168 -18.93 -9.98 8.65
CA TYR A 168 -19.03 -9.49 7.28
C TYR A 168 -20.45 -9.69 6.74
N THR A 169 -20.84 -8.83 5.81
CA THR A 169 -22.13 -8.93 5.11
C THR A 169 -21.93 -9.32 3.65
N LYS A 170 -23.03 -9.62 2.94
CA LYS A 170 -23.01 -9.90 1.49
C LYS A 170 -22.47 -8.70 0.69
N ASP A 171 -22.52 -7.50 1.27
CA ASP A 171 -22.08 -6.28 0.63
C ASP A 171 -20.54 -6.18 0.46
N MET A 172 -19.76 -6.96 1.24
CA MET A 172 -18.32 -7.12 1.00
C MET A 172 -18.02 -7.64 -0.42
N PHE A 173 -18.82 -8.59 -0.91
CA PHE A 173 -18.65 -9.17 -2.24
C PHE A 173 -19.12 -8.22 -3.34
N TYR A 174 -20.21 -7.48 -3.13
CA TYR A 174 -20.63 -6.43 -4.08
C TYR A 174 -19.60 -5.30 -4.14
N MET A 175 -18.99 -4.94 -3.02
CA MET A 175 -17.90 -3.96 -3.00
C MET A 175 -16.69 -4.44 -3.82
N ALA A 176 -16.25 -5.68 -3.63
CA ALA A 176 -15.18 -6.29 -4.43
C ALA A 176 -15.55 -6.38 -5.92
N SER A 177 -16.80 -6.75 -6.25
CA SER A 177 -17.31 -6.78 -7.63
C SER A 177 -17.35 -5.38 -8.27
N ASN A 178 -17.76 -4.36 -7.53
CA ASN A 178 -17.80 -2.98 -8.01
C ASN A 178 -16.38 -2.43 -8.23
N ILE A 179 -15.41 -2.85 -7.42
CA ILE A 179 -14.00 -2.54 -7.69
C ILE A 179 -13.56 -3.24 -8.97
N SER A 180 -13.85 -4.53 -9.14
CA SER A 180 -13.51 -5.31 -10.34
C SER A 180 -14.10 -4.77 -11.64
N SER A 181 -15.26 -4.10 -11.58
CA SER A 181 -15.88 -3.45 -12.75
C SER A 181 -15.25 -2.11 -13.13
N LEU A 182 -14.48 -1.51 -12.22
CA LEU A 182 -13.76 -0.24 -12.43
C LEU A 182 -12.28 -0.46 -12.75
N VAL A 183 -11.66 -1.42 -12.07
CA VAL A 183 -10.27 -1.84 -12.22
C VAL A 183 -10.27 -3.36 -12.21
N ASN A 184 -9.60 -4.02 -13.16
CA ASN A 184 -9.41 -5.46 -13.29
C ASN A 184 -8.61 -6.04 -12.11
N VAL A 185 -9.28 -6.08 -10.97
CA VAL A 185 -8.85 -6.76 -9.76
C VAL A 185 -9.45 -8.15 -9.78
N ARG A 186 -8.61 -9.12 -9.44
CA ARG A 186 -9.03 -10.49 -9.20
C ARG A 186 -8.69 -10.90 -7.78
N TRP A 187 -9.54 -11.70 -7.18
CA TRP A 187 -9.61 -11.88 -5.74
C TRP A 187 -9.28 -13.31 -5.33
N TYR A 188 -8.53 -13.43 -4.24
CA TYR A 188 -8.51 -14.63 -3.43
C TYR A 188 -9.23 -14.34 -2.13
N LEU A 189 -10.02 -15.29 -1.62
CA LEU A 189 -10.77 -15.11 -0.38
C LEU A 189 -10.40 -16.20 0.64
N GLY A 190 -10.07 -15.79 1.86
CA GLY A 190 -9.91 -16.71 2.98
C GLY A 190 -11.25 -17.19 3.50
N ILE A 191 -11.46 -18.51 3.56
CA ILE A 191 -12.65 -19.08 4.21
C ILE A 191 -12.38 -19.28 5.71
N PRO A 192 -13.41 -19.22 6.57
CA PRO A 192 -13.21 -19.46 8.00
C PRO A 192 -12.78 -20.91 8.25
N PHE A 193 -11.66 -21.08 8.97
CA PHE A 193 -11.04 -22.38 9.25
C PHE A 193 -10.72 -22.55 10.75
N ASN A 194 -11.35 -21.79 11.65
CA ASN A 194 -11.14 -21.91 13.10
C ASN A 194 -11.73 -23.19 13.74
N ASP A 195 -12.66 -23.89 13.09
CA ASP A 195 -13.27 -25.13 13.56
C ASP A 195 -13.85 -25.96 12.38
N THR A 196 -14.49 -27.10 12.67
CA THR A 196 -15.07 -28.00 11.67
C THR A 196 -16.57 -27.77 11.42
N ASN A 197 -17.19 -26.75 12.03
CA ASN A 197 -18.53 -26.28 11.67
C ASN A 197 -18.40 -25.31 10.49
N TRP A 198 -18.11 -25.87 9.31
CA TRP A 198 -17.73 -25.11 8.12
C TRP A 198 -18.74 -24.02 7.76
N ARG A 199 -18.25 -22.78 7.69
CA ARG A 199 -19.02 -21.58 7.30
C ARG A 199 -18.71 -21.22 5.85
N PHE A 200 -19.57 -21.66 4.94
CA PHE A 200 -19.31 -21.59 3.50
C PHE A 200 -19.77 -20.29 2.80
N GLN A 201 -20.32 -19.31 3.51
CA GLN A 201 -20.87 -18.11 2.90
C GLN A 201 -19.84 -17.33 2.05
N ILE A 202 -18.55 -17.35 2.42
CA ILE A 202 -17.47 -16.77 1.60
C ILE A 202 -17.32 -17.52 0.27
N ALA A 203 -17.36 -18.85 0.27
CA ALA A 203 -17.28 -19.65 -0.95
C ALA A 203 -18.54 -19.48 -1.81
N GLU A 204 -19.72 -19.52 -1.18
CA GLU A 204 -21.01 -19.40 -1.85
C GLU A 204 -21.18 -18.02 -2.51
N PHE A 205 -21.08 -16.93 -1.74
CA PHE A 205 -21.27 -15.58 -2.26
C PHE A 205 -20.09 -15.10 -3.11
N GLY A 206 -18.87 -15.55 -2.80
CA GLY A 206 -17.69 -15.28 -3.63
C GLY A 206 -17.89 -15.80 -5.06
N GLN A 207 -18.30 -17.06 -5.21
CA GLN A 207 -18.55 -17.64 -6.54
C GLN A 207 -19.80 -17.03 -7.21
N GLU A 208 -20.87 -16.79 -6.45
CA GLU A 208 -22.11 -16.20 -6.97
C GLU A 208 -21.91 -14.77 -7.51
N ILE A 209 -21.15 -13.93 -6.79
CA ILE A 209 -21.06 -12.49 -7.08
C ILE A 209 -19.83 -12.13 -7.90
N LEU A 210 -18.65 -12.68 -7.56
CA LEU A 210 -17.40 -12.30 -8.23
C LEU A 210 -17.19 -13.05 -9.55
N GLY A 211 -17.79 -14.24 -9.70
CA GLY A 211 -17.65 -15.07 -10.90
C GLY A 211 -16.18 -15.26 -11.28
N ASP A 212 -15.82 -14.93 -12.52
CA ASP A 212 -14.47 -15.07 -13.07
C ASP A 212 -13.42 -14.14 -12.42
N HIS A 213 -13.84 -13.17 -11.60
CA HIS A 213 -12.93 -12.36 -10.79
C HIS A 213 -12.49 -13.07 -9.51
N LEU A 214 -13.11 -14.18 -9.10
CA LEU A 214 -12.61 -15.02 -8.01
C LEU A 214 -11.58 -16.03 -8.56
N LEU A 215 -10.35 -15.97 -8.04
CA LEU A 215 -9.27 -16.88 -8.41
C LEU A 215 -9.22 -18.12 -7.53
N GLY A 216 -9.46 -17.97 -6.23
CA GLY A 216 -9.43 -19.11 -5.32
C GLY A 216 -9.85 -18.80 -3.89
N LEU A 217 -9.98 -19.88 -3.12
CA LEU A 217 -10.48 -19.91 -1.76
C LEU A 217 -9.39 -20.50 -0.86
N GLN A 218 -8.78 -19.68 -0.01
CA GLN A 218 -7.75 -20.16 0.92
C GLN A 218 -8.38 -20.90 2.08
N ALA A 219 -7.94 -22.14 2.29
CA ALA A 219 -8.34 -23.01 3.37
C ALA A 219 -7.25 -23.08 4.45
N GLY A 220 -7.43 -22.23 5.47
CA GLY A 220 -6.50 -22.06 6.58
C GLY A 220 -5.47 -20.97 6.35
N ASN A 221 -5.21 -20.17 7.39
CA ASN A 221 -4.15 -19.18 7.45
C ASN A 221 -3.10 -19.65 8.45
N GLU A 222 -1.87 -19.94 7.98
CA GLU A 222 -0.77 -20.37 8.85
C GLU A 222 -1.15 -21.52 9.80
N PRO A 223 -1.66 -22.67 9.28
CA PRO A 223 -2.14 -23.77 10.13
C PRO A 223 -1.05 -24.36 11.03
N ASP A 224 0.23 -24.14 10.69
CA ASP A 224 1.38 -24.48 11.52
C ASP A 224 1.44 -23.71 12.85
N TYR A 225 0.75 -22.57 12.94
CA TYR A 225 0.61 -21.78 14.16
C TYR A 225 -0.69 -22.04 14.93
N TYR A 226 -1.60 -22.90 14.46
CA TYR A 226 -2.87 -23.13 15.15
C TYR A 226 -2.74 -23.68 16.57
N GLN A 227 -1.82 -24.62 16.81
CA GLN A 227 -1.58 -25.11 18.16
C GLN A 227 -0.88 -24.08 19.05
N PRO A 228 0.22 -23.41 18.62
CA PRO A 228 0.83 -22.32 19.37
C PRO A 228 -0.11 -21.16 19.71
N HIS A 229 -1.08 -20.86 18.85
CA HIS A 229 -2.08 -19.80 19.06
C HIS A 229 -3.36 -20.27 19.77
N GLY A 230 -3.41 -21.54 20.20
CA GLY A 230 -4.57 -22.09 20.92
C GLY A 230 -5.83 -22.23 20.07
N HIS A 231 -5.71 -22.19 18.74
CA HIS A 231 -6.79 -22.44 17.79
C HIS A 231 -7.07 -23.94 17.63
N ARG A 232 -6.07 -24.78 17.92
CA ARG A 232 -6.18 -26.24 17.96
C ARG A 232 -5.57 -26.81 19.25
N PRO A 233 -6.03 -27.98 19.71
CA PRO A 233 -5.48 -28.63 20.89
C PRO A 233 -4.02 -29.07 20.68
N GLU A 234 -3.36 -29.43 21.78
CA GLU A 234 -2.03 -30.06 21.75
C GLU A 234 -2.06 -31.33 20.88
N GLY A 235 -1.00 -31.55 20.10
CA GLY A 235 -0.90 -32.66 19.16
C GLY A 235 -1.41 -32.38 17.74
N TYR A 236 -1.90 -31.16 17.46
CA TYR A 236 -2.23 -30.76 16.09
C TYR A 236 -0.94 -30.56 15.27
N ASP A 237 -0.72 -31.46 14.31
CA ASP A 237 0.48 -31.59 13.49
C ASP A 237 0.14 -31.61 11.98
N PRO A 238 1.13 -31.76 11.07
CA PRO A 238 0.85 -31.83 9.63
C PRO A 238 -0.14 -32.94 9.23
N GLN A 239 -0.16 -34.08 9.93
CA GLN A 239 -1.09 -35.17 9.65
C GLN A 239 -2.51 -34.81 10.08
N ALA A 240 -2.67 -34.15 11.23
CA ALA A 240 -3.95 -33.63 11.68
C ALA A 240 -4.52 -32.58 10.70
N TYR A 241 -3.67 -31.67 10.18
CA TYR A 241 -4.08 -30.73 9.13
C TYR A 241 -4.46 -31.45 7.83
N PHE A 242 -3.72 -32.47 7.42
CA PHE A 242 -4.05 -33.29 6.26
C PHE A 242 -5.45 -33.90 6.37
N GLU A 243 -5.81 -34.43 7.55
CA GLU A 243 -7.13 -35.02 7.81
C GLU A 243 -8.24 -33.97 7.88
N GLU A 244 -8.00 -32.84 8.55
CA GLU A 244 -8.96 -31.74 8.64
C GLU A 244 -9.23 -31.09 7.28
N PHE A 245 -8.22 -30.99 6.42
CA PHE A 245 -8.39 -30.54 5.04
C PHE A 245 -9.26 -31.49 4.22
N ALA A 246 -9.15 -32.81 4.47
CA ALA A 246 -10.05 -33.82 3.89
C ALA A 246 -11.51 -33.56 4.30
N ASP A 247 -11.74 -33.24 5.56
CA ASP A 247 -13.08 -32.94 6.10
C ASP A 247 -13.69 -31.70 5.45
N LEU A 248 -12.90 -30.64 5.27
CA LEU A 248 -13.30 -29.47 4.52
C LEU A 248 -13.72 -29.84 3.09
N ILE A 249 -12.86 -30.58 2.36
CA ILE A 249 -13.16 -31.00 0.99
C ILE A 249 -14.48 -31.79 0.95
N ARG A 250 -14.67 -32.78 1.83
CA ARG A 250 -15.90 -33.58 1.87
C ARG A 250 -17.13 -32.71 2.08
N ALA A 251 -17.07 -31.76 3.02
CA ALA A 251 -18.17 -30.85 3.29
C ALA A 251 -18.44 -29.89 2.13
N MET A 252 -17.39 -29.35 1.49
CA MET A 252 -17.52 -28.51 0.30
C MET A 252 -18.14 -29.28 -0.86
N GLN A 253 -17.74 -30.52 -1.11
CA GLN A 253 -18.31 -31.36 -2.16
C GLN A 253 -19.81 -31.60 -1.96
N ALA A 254 -20.25 -31.77 -0.71
CA ALA A 254 -21.66 -31.96 -0.37
C ALA A 254 -22.53 -30.69 -0.44
N ASN A 255 -21.94 -29.50 -0.59
CA ASN A 255 -22.69 -28.24 -0.65
C ASN A 255 -22.95 -27.79 -2.09
N ASP A 256 -24.15 -28.01 -2.63
CA ASP A 256 -24.52 -27.66 -4.01
C ASP A 256 -24.41 -26.16 -4.36
N ARG A 257 -24.33 -25.26 -3.37
CA ARG A 257 -24.17 -23.81 -3.61
C ARG A 257 -22.75 -23.41 -3.99
N ILE A 258 -21.76 -24.27 -3.70
CA ILE A 258 -20.38 -24.09 -4.15
C ILE A 258 -20.27 -24.77 -5.52
N THR A 259 -20.22 -24.02 -6.61
CA THR A 259 -20.30 -24.56 -7.97
C THR A 259 -18.94 -25.01 -8.50
N ASN A 260 -17.87 -24.29 -8.18
CA ASN A 260 -16.51 -24.68 -8.50
C ASN A 260 -15.80 -25.24 -7.27
N LYS A 261 -15.55 -26.55 -7.28
CA LYS A 261 -14.95 -27.28 -6.15
C LYS A 261 -13.42 -27.35 -6.19
N ASN A 262 -12.80 -26.91 -7.29
CA ASN A 262 -11.37 -27.04 -7.53
C ASN A 262 -10.66 -25.69 -7.38
N MET A 263 -11.13 -24.87 -6.45
CA MET A 263 -10.64 -23.50 -6.19
C MET A 263 -9.86 -23.38 -4.89
N LEU A 264 -9.62 -24.48 -4.17
CA LEU A 264 -8.95 -24.41 -2.89
C LEU A 264 -7.50 -23.95 -3.05
N ILE A 265 -7.02 -23.18 -2.10
CA ILE A 265 -5.65 -22.71 -2.02
C ILE A 265 -5.11 -23.12 -0.66
N GLY A 266 -3.90 -23.66 -0.64
CA GLY A 266 -3.25 -24.11 0.57
C GLY A 266 -1.86 -24.68 0.29
N PRO A 267 -1.12 -25.08 1.33
CA PRO A 267 -1.52 -25.04 2.74
C PRO A 267 -1.38 -23.66 3.41
N SER A 268 -0.76 -22.68 2.73
CA SER A 268 -0.48 -21.35 3.30
C SER A 268 0.23 -21.42 4.66
N LEU A 269 1.24 -22.29 4.77
CA LEU A 269 2.07 -22.37 5.97
C LEU A 269 2.82 -21.06 6.15
N ALA A 270 2.97 -20.64 7.39
CA ALA A 270 4.02 -19.70 7.73
C ALA A 270 5.39 -20.39 7.63
N SER A 271 6.45 -19.59 7.69
CA SER A 271 7.82 -20.07 7.92
C SER A 271 8.06 -20.44 9.39
N GLY A 272 7.07 -21.11 10.02
CA GLY A 272 6.96 -21.31 11.45
C GLY A 272 7.33 -22.72 11.90
N PRO A 273 6.53 -23.36 12.79
CA PRO A 273 6.84 -24.66 13.38
C PRO A 273 6.97 -25.80 12.37
N TRP A 274 6.33 -25.69 11.20
CA TRP A 274 6.33 -26.74 10.19
C TRP A 274 7.19 -26.34 9.00
N GLN A 275 8.05 -27.25 8.57
CA GLN A 275 8.70 -27.13 7.26
C GLN A 275 7.74 -27.63 6.18
N PRO A 276 7.70 -27.04 4.97
CA PRO A 276 6.82 -27.48 3.88
C PRO A 276 6.87 -28.99 3.61
N LYS A 277 8.08 -29.56 3.65
CA LYS A 277 8.30 -31.00 3.46
C LYS A 277 7.48 -31.88 4.42
N ALA A 278 7.27 -31.45 5.66
CA ALA A 278 6.51 -32.22 6.63
C ALA A 278 5.03 -32.38 6.21
N VAL A 279 4.46 -31.37 5.54
CA VAL A 279 3.11 -31.45 4.96
C VAL A 279 3.12 -32.31 3.69
N TRP A 280 4.13 -32.18 2.83
CA TRP A 280 4.25 -33.01 1.62
C TRP A 280 4.36 -34.50 1.94
N ASP A 281 5.11 -34.87 2.99
CA ASP A 281 5.32 -36.25 3.40
C ASP A 281 4.04 -36.95 3.93
N THR A 282 2.97 -36.19 4.24
CA THR A 282 1.64 -36.75 4.54
C THR A 282 0.91 -37.30 3.30
N GLY A 283 1.39 -36.95 2.09
CA GLY A 283 0.69 -37.20 0.84
C GLY A 283 -0.30 -36.10 0.44
N TYR A 284 -0.25 -34.92 1.08
CA TYR A 284 -1.17 -33.80 0.84
C TYR A 284 -1.36 -33.44 -0.64
N LEU A 285 -0.26 -33.28 -1.39
CA LEU A 285 -0.35 -32.89 -2.81
C LEU A 285 -0.90 -34.00 -3.70
N ASP A 286 -0.58 -35.26 -3.40
CA ASP A 286 -1.09 -36.42 -4.14
C ASP A 286 -2.59 -36.61 -3.90
N ALA A 287 -3.04 -36.43 -2.65
CA ALA A 287 -4.44 -36.60 -2.27
C ALA A 287 -5.31 -35.42 -2.74
N TYR A 288 -4.82 -34.19 -2.61
CA TYR A 288 -5.65 -32.99 -2.73
C TYR A 288 -5.31 -32.09 -3.92
N GLY A 289 -4.23 -32.36 -4.67
CA GLY A 289 -3.79 -31.52 -5.79
C GLY A 289 -4.86 -31.26 -6.87
N GLN A 290 -5.83 -32.17 -7.06
CA GLN A 290 -6.96 -31.97 -7.97
C GLN A 290 -7.96 -30.90 -7.51
N TYR A 291 -8.08 -30.68 -6.19
CA TYR A 291 -8.95 -29.67 -5.59
C TYR A 291 -8.26 -28.31 -5.44
N LEU A 292 -6.92 -28.30 -5.51
CA LEU A 292 -6.13 -27.08 -5.39
C LEU A 292 -6.08 -26.30 -6.70
N HIS A 293 -6.36 -25.01 -6.62
CA HIS A 293 -6.05 -24.03 -7.67
C HIS A 293 -4.57 -23.67 -7.64
N ALA A 294 -4.02 -23.38 -6.47
CA ALA A 294 -2.63 -22.96 -6.27
C ALA A 294 -2.04 -23.55 -4.98
N ILE A 295 -0.71 -23.69 -4.96
CA ILE A 295 0.06 -24.02 -3.76
C ILE A 295 0.60 -22.72 -3.17
N THR A 296 0.50 -22.55 -1.85
CA THR A 296 0.81 -21.28 -1.19
C THR A 296 1.67 -21.42 0.05
N MET A 297 2.48 -20.38 0.29
CA MET A 297 3.30 -20.19 1.49
C MET A 297 3.21 -18.74 1.96
N GLU A 298 3.48 -18.53 3.24
CA GLU A 298 3.58 -17.24 3.91
C GLU A 298 4.98 -17.14 4.57
N HIS A 299 5.70 -16.03 4.37
CA HIS A 299 7.05 -15.87 4.92
C HIS A 299 7.45 -14.40 5.07
N TYR A 300 8.01 -14.06 6.22
CA TYR A 300 8.66 -12.77 6.50
C TYR A 300 10.09 -13.02 6.98
N PRO A 301 11.10 -12.25 6.53
CA PRO A 301 12.50 -12.46 6.90
C PRO A 301 12.79 -12.10 8.36
N SER A 302 11.92 -11.34 9.02
CA SER A 302 12.12 -10.88 10.41
C SER A 302 10.79 -10.72 11.16
N ASN A 303 10.84 -10.26 12.41
CA ASN A 303 9.66 -10.09 13.26
C ASN A 303 9.83 -8.91 14.23
N ASN A 304 8.71 -8.29 14.63
CA ASN A 304 8.66 -7.28 15.70
C ASN A 304 7.81 -7.77 16.90
N CYS A 305 7.73 -9.09 17.11
CA CYS A 305 6.77 -9.68 18.04
C CYS A 305 7.12 -9.42 19.50
N PHE A 306 8.40 -9.27 19.86
CA PHE A 306 8.79 -8.92 21.22
C PHE A 306 8.29 -7.53 21.61
N THR A 307 8.51 -6.52 20.77
CA THR A 307 8.07 -5.14 21.04
C THR A 307 6.55 -5.03 21.09
N ARG A 308 5.82 -5.81 20.27
CA ARG A 308 4.35 -5.73 20.19
C ARG A 308 3.62 -6.58 21.21
N PHE A 309 4.12 -7.77 21.48
CA PHE A 309 3.41 -8.81 22.23
C PHE A 309 4.24 -9.44 23.34
N ASN A 310 5.49 -9.01 23.54
CA ASN A 310 6.44 -9.60 24.49
C ASN A 310 6.68 -11.10 24.25
N VAL A 311 6.72 -11.49 22.96
CA VAL A 311 6.97 -12.87 22.50
C VAL A 311 8.30 -12.93 21.74
N GLY A 312 9.13 -13.93 22.03
CA GLY A 312 10.43 -14.10 21.39
C GLY A 312 11.51 -13.19 21.96
N SER A 313 12.41 -12.71 21.10
CA SER A 313 13.52 -11.81 21.46
C SER A 313 13.38 -10.46 20.78
N TYR A 314 13.86 -9.40 21.44
CA TYR A 314 13.95 -8.08 20.83
C TYR A 314 14.81 -8.11 19.57
N VAL A 315 14.33 -7.47 18.51
CA VAL A 315 15.07 -7.25 17.26
C VAL A 315 15.33 -5.75 17.15
N ASP A 316 16.60 -5.36 17.18
CA ASP A 316 16.99 -3.96 16.98
C ASP A 316 16.91 -3.61 15.48
N PRO A 317 16.04 -2.68 15.06
CA PRO A 317 15.96 -2.26 13.66
C PRO A 317 17.28 -1.69 13.12
N GLN A 318 18.04 -0.97 13.94
CA GLN A 318 19.29 -0.34 13.50
C GLN A 318 20.36 -1.40 13.19
N GLU A 319 20.46 -2.45 14.01
CA GLU A 319 21.40 -3.55 13.78
C GLU A 319 20.93 -4.48 12.64
N THR A 320 19.62 -4.58 12.42
CA THR A 320 19.03 -5.48 11.42
C THR A 320 19.02 -4.88 10.00
N PHE A 321 19.04 -3.55 9.86
CA PHE A 321 18.77 -2.88 8.58
C PHE A 321 19.65 -3.36 7.40
N HIS A 322 20.93 -3.64 7.65
CA HIS A 322 21.87 -4.12 6.63
C HIS A 322 21.45 -5.45 5.97
N THR A 323 20.68 -6.28 6.68
CA THR A 323 20.21 -7.58 6.17
C THR A 323 19.19 -7.45 5.04
N PHE A 324 18.56 -6.28 4.88
CA PHE A 324 17.62 -6.00 3.78
C PHE A 324 18.30 -5.38 2.55
N LEU A 325 19.55 -4.96 2.66
CA LEU A 325 20.22 -4.12 1.64
C LEU A 325 21.23 -4.92 0.81
N ASN A 326 20.87 -6.15 0.44
CA ASN A 326 21.65 -7.01 -0.44
C ASN A 326 20.78 -8.13 -1.02
N HIS A 327 21.29 -8.78 -2.06
CA HIS A 327 20.60 -9.83 -2.81
C HIS A 327 20.42 -11.15 -2.04
N GLU A 328 21.29 -11.44 -1.05
CA GLU A 328 21.11 -12.62 -0.19
C GLU A 328 19.81 -12.54 0.62
N ALA A 329 19.30 -11.33 0.88
CA ALA A 329 18.00 -11.10 1.50
C ALA A 329 16.84 -11.73 0.70
N GLY A 330 16.89 -11.68 -0.63
CA GLY A 330 15.91 -12.33 -1.51
C GLY A 330 16.19 -13.83 -1.67
N LEU A 331 17.45 -14.20 -1.91
CA LEU A 331 17.85 -15.60 -2.13
C LEU A 331 17.54 -16.49 -0.92
N SER A 332 17.84 -16.01 0.28
CA SER A 332 17.59 -16.76 1.51
C SER A 332 16.10 -16.98 1.79
N MET A 333 15.23 -16.06 1.34
CA MET A 333 13.77 -16.14 1.48
C MET A 333 13.15 -17.21 0.58
N VAL A 334 13.64 -17.36 -0.66
CA VAL A 334 13.10 -18.35 -1.61
C VAL A 334 13.69 -19.75 -1.44
N ARG A 335 14.91 -19.84 -0.88
CA ARG A 335 15.67 -21.09 -0.76
C ARG A 335 14.89 -22.26 -0.10
N PRO A 336 14.12 -22.06 0.99
CA PRO A 336 13.35 -23.15 1.59
C PRO A 336 12.25 -23.73 0.69
N TYR A 337 11.89 -23.03 -0.39
CA TYR A 337 10.75 -23.36 -1.23
C TYR A 337 11.10 -23.80 -2.64
N LEU A 338 12.39 -23.97 -2.98
CA LEU A 338 12.80 -24.39 -4.31
C LEU A 338 12.26 -25.78 -4.68
N GLU A 339 12.21 -26.71 -3.72
CA GLU A 339 11.59 -28.02 -3.90
C GLU A 339 10.08 -27.89 -4.17
N THR A 340 9.37 -27.13 -3.31
CA THR A 340 7.94 -26.85 -3.47
C THR A 340 7.62 -26.22 -4.82
N SER A 341 8.43 -25.26 -5.28
CA SER A 341 8.28 -24.60 -6.58
C SER A 341 8.38 -25.61 -7.74
N ASN A 342 9.34 -26.53 -7.68
CA ASN A 342 9.46 -27.61 -8.68
C ASN A 342 8.29 -28.60 -8.62
N MET A 343 7.81 -28.96 -7.43
CA MET A 343 6.62 -29.82 -7.28
C MET A 343 5.37 -29.16 -7.85
N ALA A 344 5.14 -27.88 -7.56
CA ALA A 344 4.01 -27.12 -8.09
C ALA A 344 4.03 -27.08 -9.62
N ARG A 345 5.20 -26.84 -10.22
CA ARG A 345 5.39 -26.90 -11.67
C ARG A 345 5.07 -28.28 -12.25
N ALA A 346 5.54 -29.35 -11.61
CA ALA A 346 5.27 -30.72 -12.06
C ALA A 346 3.76 -31.05 -12.02
N LEU A 347 3.03 -30.46 -11.08
CA LEU A 347 1.58 -30.57 -10.96
C LEU A 347 0.79 -29.59 -11.85
N GLY A 348 1.47 -28.69 -12.56
CA GLY A 348 0.83 -27.64 -13.36
C GLY A 348 0.05 -26.64 -12.51
N LYS A 349 0.48 -26.38 -11.27
CA LYS A 349 -0.17 -25.46 -10.33
C LYS A 349 0.69 -24.21 -10.12
N PRO A 350 0.07 -23.01 -10.02
CA PRO A 350 0.76 -21.82 -9.54
C PRO A 350 1.33 -22.05 -8.14
N PHE A 351 2.53 -21.51 -7.90
CA PHE A 351 3.12 -21.44 -6.57
C PHE A 351 3.25 -19.98 -6.15
N ILE A 352 2.58 -19.58 -5.07
CA ILE A 352 2.41 -18.18 -4.72
C ILE A 352 2.92 -17.92 -3.30
N MET A 353 3.76 -16.90 -3.14
CA MET A 353 4.06 -16.32 -1.83
C MET A 353 2.85 -15.49 -1.39
N PHE A 354 1.89 -16.16 -0.78
CA PHE A 354 0.52 -15.68 -0.60
C PHE A 354 0.39 -14.62 0.48
N GLU A 355 1.38 -14.54 1.36
CA GLU A 355 1.55 -13.45 2.29
C GLU A 355 3.03 -13.24 2.62
N THR A 356 3.50 -12.02 2.48
CA THR A 356 4.85 -11.65 2.87
C THR A 356 4.94 -10.15 3.13
N ASN A 357 5.95 -9.76 3.88
CA ASN A 357 6.48 -8.41 3.94
C ASN A 357 7.82 -8.43 4.71
N THR A 358 8.33 -7.25 5.09
CA THR A 358 9.62 -7.09 5.78
C THR A 358 9.71 -7.74 7.15
N ALA A 359 8.69 -7.65 8.00
CA ALA A 359 8.68 -8.34 9.29
C ALA A 359 7.26 -8.63 9.80
N THR A 360 7.04 -9.79 10.44
CA THR A 360 5.77 -10.11 11.11
C THR A 360 5.52 -9.16 12.28
N CYS A 361 4.33 -9.27 12.90
CA CYS A 361 3.95 -8.42 14.03
C CYS A 361 4.03 -6.92 13.70
N GLY A 362 3.64 -6.58 12.46
CA GLY A 362 3.44 -5.22 12.01
C GLY A 362 4.68 -4.48 11.49
N GLY A 363 5.80 -5.16 11.25
CA GLY A 363 6.99 -4.53 10.67
C GLY A 363 7.95 -3.91 11.70
N LEU A 364 9.14 -3.53 11.24
CA LEU A 364 10.19 -2.88 12.03
C LEU A 364 10.21 -1.37 11.73
N PRO A 365 10.17 -0.49 12.75
CA PRO A 365 10.21 0.96 12.54
C PRO A 365 11.50 1.39 11.83
N GLY A 366 11.37 2.23 10.81
CA GLY A 366 12.50 2.77 10.05
C GLY A 366 13.11 1.83 9.02
N ILE A 367 12.81 0.52 9.06
CA ILE A 367 13.11 -0.41 7.95
C ILE A 367 11.89 -0.51 7.05
N SER A 368 10.75 -0.96 7.59
CA SER A 368 9.60 -1.46 6.83
C SER A 368 8.93 -0.44 5.90
N ASP A 369 9.09 0.86 6.17
CA ASP A 369 8.53 1.96 5.39
C ASP A 369 9.60 2.80 4.65
N SER A 370 10.85 2.32 4.60
CA SER A 370 11.99 3.00 3.97
C SER A 370 12.16 2.64 2.48
N PHE A 371 12.90 3.46 1.74
CA PHE A 371 13.34 3.16 0.37
C PHE A 371 14.11 1.84 0.29
N GLY A 372 14.89 1.50 1.31
CA GLY A 372 15.60 0.22 1.42
C GLY A 372 14.66 -0.97 1.41
N ALA A 373 13.53 -0.89 2.13
CA ALA A 373 12.48 -1.92 2.05
C ALA A 373 11.84 -2.00 0.66
N ALA A 374 11.72 -0.88 -0.06
CA ALA A 374 11.22 -0.92 -1.44
C ALA A 374 12.21 -1.59 -2.41
N LEU A 375 13.51 -1.30 -2.29
CA LEU A 375 14.55 -2.00 -3.07
C LEU A 375 14.59 -3.50 -2.74
N TRP A 376 14.50 -3.86 -1.45
CA TRP A 376 14.39 -5.25 -1.00
C TRP A 376 13.17 -5.94 -1.61
N ALA A 377 11.97 -5.35 -1.48
CA ALA A 377 10.75 -5.96 -1.98
C ALA A 377 10.78 -6.11 -3.51
N LEU A 378 11.42 -5.15 -4.21
CA LEU A 378 11.62 -5.19 -5.66
C LEU A 378 12.55 -6.34 -6.05
N ASP A 379 13.74 -6.44 -5.45
CA ASP A 379 14.69 -7.54 -5.71
C ASP A 379 14.08 -8.91 -5.36
N TYR A 380 13.37 -9.00 -4.24
CA TYR A 380 12.68 -10.21 -3.82
C TYR A 380 11.60 -10.64 -4.81
N GLY A 381 10.85 -9.71 -5.40
CA GLY A 381 9.89 -10.00 -6.47
C GLY A 381 10.54 -10.63 -7.70
N PHE A 382 11.67 -10.09 -8.15
CA PHE A 382 12.45 -10.67 -9.25
C PHE A 382 13.07 -12.03 -8.88
N THR A 383 13.57 -12.17 -7.65
CA THR A 383 14.14 -13.43 -7.14
C THR A 383 13.08 -14.55 -7.11
N MET A 384 11.87 -14.25 -6.62
CA MET A 384 10.75 -15.19 -6.64
C MET A 384 10.39 -15.60 -8.07
N ALA A 385 10.29 -14.64 -8.99
CA ALA A 385 9.99 -14.93 -10.40
C ALA A 385 11.07 -15.83 -11.03
N ALA A 386 12.36 -15.50 -10.85
CA ALA A 386 13.49 -16.29 -11.36
C ALA A 386 13.54 -17.73 -10.78
N THR A 387 12.92 -17.95 -9.62
CA THR A 387 12.81 -19.26 -8.95
C THR A 387 11.46 -19.95 -9.15
N ASN A 388 10.71 -19.54 -10.17
CA ASN A 388 9.44 -20.12 -10.61
C ASN A 388 8.26 -20.01 -9.65
N PHE A 389 8.28 -19.05 -8.71
CA PHE A 389 7.02 -18.59 -8.17
C PHE A 389 6.18 -18.01 -9.31
N SER A 390 4.85 -18.10 -9.18
CA SER A 390 3.87 -17.56 -10.12
C SER A 390 3.25 -16.24 -9.62
N GLY A 391 3.50 -15.89 -8.36
CA GLY A 391 3.09 -14.62 -7.80
C GLY A 391 3.50 -14.45 -6.34
N ALA A 392 3.29 -13.24 -5.83
CA ALA A 392 3.50 -12.87 -4.44
C ALA A 392 2.53 -11.77 -4.01
N LEU A 393 2.19 -11.69 -2.73
CA LEU A 393 1.26 -10.70 -2.18
C LEU A 393 1.86 -9.99 -0.96
N LEU A 394 2.07 -8.67 -1.06
CA LEU A 394 2.51 -7.86 0.08
C LEU A 394 1.35 -7.59 1.04
N HIS A 395 1.55 -7.91 2.31
CA HIS A 395 0.48 -7.77 3.30
C HIS A 395 0.17 -6.32 3.68
N VAL A 396 -1.10 -6.05 4.00
CA VAL A 396 -1.66 -4.78 4.47
C VAL A 396 -2.44 -5.03 5.77
N GLY A 397 -1.87 -4.60 6.89
CA GLY A 397 -2.43 -4.83 8.23
C GLY A 397 -3.09 -3.59 8.87
N GLY A 398 -3.15 -2.47 8.13
CA GLY A 398 -3.76 -1.21 8.58
C GLY A 398 -2.87 -0.35 9.47
N GLN A 399 -3.44 0.67 10.10
CA GLN A 399 -2.67 1.82 10.64
C GLN A 399 -1.66 1.48 11.74
N ASN A 400 -1.78 0.33 12.39
CA ASN A 400 -0.87 -0.14 13.45
C ASN A 400 0.37 -0.86 12.91
N VAL A 401 0.58 -0.87 11.59
CA VAL A 401 1.64 -1.60 10.90
C VAL A 401 2.53 -0.65 10.10
N TYR A 402 3.85 -0.90 10.09
CA TYR A 402 4.87 -0.11 9.39
C TYR A 402 4.96 -0.47 7.90
N TYR A 403 4.81 -1.74 7.54
CA TYR A 403 5.14 -2.24 6.20
C TYR A 403 4.07 -2.02 5.12
N ASN A 404 2.99 -1.29 5.43
CA ASN A 404 1.84 -1.18 4.53
C ASN A 404 2.24 -0.54 3.19
N PRO A 405 1.89 -1.15 2.04
CA PRO A 405 1.99 -0.51 0.73
C PRO A 405 1.15 0.77 0.65
N PHE A 406 -0.02 0.81 1.29
CA PHE A 406 -0.88 2.00 1.35
C PHE A 406 -1.72 1.99 2.62
N THR A 407 -2.09 3.17 3.10
CA THR A 407 -2.88 3.33 4.33
C THR A 407 -3.78 4.56 4.22
N ALA A 408 -5.08 4.36 4.46
CA ALA A 408 -6.04 5.46 4.63
C ALA A 408 -5.77 6.23 5.92
N PRO A 409 -6.00 7.56 5.98
CA PRO A 409 -5.79 8.36 7.20
C PRO A 409 -6.71 7.90 8.34
N PRO A 410 -6.38 8.17 9.63
CA PRO A 410 -7.28 7.86 10.74
C PRO A 410 -8.65 8.49 10.54
N THR A 411 -9.73 7.80 10.93
CA THR A 411 -11.12 8.26 10.69
C THR A 411 -11.39 9.68 11.18
N ASN A 412 -10.76 10.09 12.29
CA ASN A 412 -10.87 11.44 12.84
C ASN A 412 -9.98 12.50 12.16
N GLN A 413 -9.18 12.11 11.17
CA GLN A 413 -8.27 12.97 10.40
C GLN A 413 -8.61 13.01 8.90
N THR A 414 -9.55 12.21 8.41
CA THR A 414 -9.92 12.14 6.98
C THR A 414 -10.35 13.49 6.40
N ALA A 415 -10.81 14.41 7.24
CA ALA A 415 -11.23 15.76 6.86
C ALA A 415 -10.09 16.69 6.42
N PHE A 416 -8.84 16.38 6.79
CA PHE A 416 -7.68 17.26 6.55
C PHE A 416 -6.40 16.52 6.15
N ASN A 417 -6.33 15.20 6.30
CA ASN A 417 -5.22 14.37 5.84
C ASN A 417 -5.67 13.50 4.67
N GLN A 418 -4.79 13.33 3.67
CA GLN A 418 -4.98 12.38 2.58
C GLN A 418 -4.37 11.02 2.93
N TRP A 419 -4.29 10.11 1.96
CA TRP A 419 -3.69 8.80 2.18
C TRP A 419 -2.17 8.89 2.31
N THR A 420 -1.60 7.79 2.79
CA THR A 420 -0.16 7.54 2.81
C THR A 420 0.15 6.30 1.99
N VAL A 421 1.23 6.33 1.22
CA VAL A 421 1.78 5.18 0.50
C VAL A 421 3.11 4.82 1.14
N GLY A 422 3.28 3.54 1.49
CA GLY A 422 4.55 3.01 1.92
C GLY A 422 5.46 2.71 0.74
N ALA A 423 6.76 2.73 0.98
CA ALA A 423 7.76 2.60 -0.07
C ALA A 423 7.60 1.33 -0.91
N VAL A 424 7.19 0.21 -0.30
CA VAL A 424 7.01 -1.10 -0.96
C VAL A 424 5.89 -1.13 -2.02
N TYR A 425 4.99 -0.15 -2.05
CA TYR A 425 4.03 -0.02 -3.16
C TYR A 425 4.73 0.25 -4.49
N TYR A 426 5.80 1.05 -4.49
CA TYR A 426 6.56 1.33 -5.70
C TYR A 426 7.17 0.04 -6.27
N SER A 427 7.57 -0.90 -5.42
CA SER A 427 8.07 -2.21 -5.84
C SER A 427 7.02 -2.98 -6.65
N VAL A 428 5.77 -2.98 -6.21
CA VAL A 428 4.65 -3.63 -6.94
C VAL A 428 4.42 -2.94 -8.29
N LEU A 429 4.41 -1.60 -8.31
CA LEU A 429 4.26 -0.81 -9.53
C LEU A 429 5.37 -1.10 -10.55
N ILE A 430 6.62 -1.19 -10.09
CA ILE A 430 7.80 -1.40 -10.94
C ILE A 430 7.84 -2.85 -11.44
N VAL A 431 7.53 -3.85 -10.61
CA VAL A 431 7.43 -5.25 -11.07
C VAL A 431 6.34 -5.40 -12.14
N ALA A 432 5.19 -4.77 -11.94
CA ALA A 432 4.11 -4.74 -12.94
C ALA A 432 4.60 -4.19 -14.28
N GLU A 433 5.37 -3.09 -14.25
CA GLU A 433 5.95 -2.49 -15.47
C GLU A 433 7.06 -3.34 -16.09
N ALA A 434 7.89 -3.98 -15.27
CA ALA A 434 8.95 -4.84 -15.73
C ALA A 434 8.39 -6.08 -16.44
N PHE A 435 7.38 -6.73 -15.88
CA PHE A 435 6.83 -7.98 -16.43
C PHE A 435 5.82 -7.71 -17.55
N GLY A 436 5.12 -6.58 -17.52
CA GLY A 436 4.24 -6.13 -18.60
C GLY A 436 2.96 -6.96 -18.75
N MET A 437 2.18 -6.66 -19.79
CA MET A 437 0.85 -7.24 -20.02
C MET A 437 0.85 -8.51 -20.88
N SER A 438 1.99 -8.91 -21.44
CA SER A 438 2.08 -10.01 -22.41
C SER A 438 1.77 -11.37 -21.80
N ASN A 439 1.99 -11.52 -20.49
CA ASN A 439 1.95 -12.78 -19.75
C ASN A 439 2.90 -13.86 -20.30
N THR A 440 3.90 -13.45 -21.09
CA THR A 440 4.92 -14.32 -21.69
C THR A 440 6.33 -13.98 -21.25
N SER A 441 6.48 -13.01 -20.35
CA SER A 441 7.77 -12.61 -19.80
C SER A 441 8.42 -13.75 -19.02
N GLN A 442 9.69 -14.02 -19.28
CA GLN A 442 10.53 -14.94 -18.52
C GLN A 442 11.71 -14.18 -17.95
N ILE A 443 12.03 -14.44 -16.69
CA ILE A 443 13.03 -13.72 -15.92
C ILE A 443 14.17 -14.67 -15.61
N VAL A 444 15.39 -14.15 -15.71
CA VAL A 444 16.61 -14.83 -15.28
C VAL A 444 17.43 -13.87 -14.44
N ASP A 445 17.94 -14.38 -13.32
CA ASP A 445 18.92 -13.68 -12.50
C ASP A 445 20.29 -13.70 -13.21
N THR A 446 20.83 -12.51 -13.45
CA THR A 446 22.11 -12.29 -14.14
C THR A 446 23.16 -11.67 -13.23
N SER A 447 22.90 -11.62 -11.92
CA SER A 447 23.77 -11.01 -10.92
C SER A 447 25.17 -11.60 -10.98
N ASN A 448 26.16 -10.76 -11.36
CA ASN A 448 27.55 -11.18 -11.51
C ASN A 448 28.56 -10.20 -10.89
N ASN A 449 28.07 -9.13 -10.24
CA ASN A 449 28.89 -8.08 -9.64
C ASN A 449 28.73 -8.00 -8.11
N GLY A 450 28.49 -9.14 -7.47
CA GLY A 450 28.31 -9.24 -6.02
C GLY A 450 26.87 -8.95 -5.55
N ILE A 451 26.65 -9.08 -4.24
CA ILE A 451 25.32 -9.08 -3.63
C ILE A 451 24.69 -7.68 -3.48
N PHE A 452 25.45 -6.60 -3.68
CA PHE A 452 24.93 -5.23 -3.51
C PHE A 452 24.37 -4.63 -4.81
N THR A 453 24.60 -5.29 -5.95
CA THR A 453 24.13 -4.81 -7.27
C THR A 453 23.52 -5.96 -8.08
N PRO A 454 22.41 -6.58 -7.62
CA PRO A 454 21.76 -7.62 -8.39
C PRO A 454 21.27 -7.10 -9.74
N SER A 455 21.08 -8.03 -10.67
CA SER A 455 20.62 -7.73 -12.02
C SER A 455 19.80 -8.88 -12.59
N TYR A 456 18.84 -8.54 -13.44
CA TYR A 456 17.99 -9.53 -14.10
C TYR A 456 17.79 -9.18 -15.57
N ALA A 457 17.68 -10.20 -16.40
CA ALA A 457 17.23 -10.06 -17.78
C ALA A 457 15.80 -10.57 -17.93
N ILE A 458 14.99 -9.84 -18.72
CA ILE A 458 13.59 -10.15 -18.97
C ILE A 458 13.43 -10.41 -20.46
N TYR A 459 13.02 -11.63 -20.80
CA TYR A 459 12.72 -12.05 -22.15
C TYR A 459 11.21 -12.09 -22.34
N ASP A 460 10.68 -11.27 -23.22
CA ASP A 460 9.25 -11.24 -23.52
C ASP A 460 8.99 -11.75 -24.94
N GLY A 461 8.04 -12.66 -25.10
CA GLY A 461 7.83 -13.38 -26.37
C GLY A 461 9.08 -14.14 -26.85
N GLY A 462 10.00 -14.47 -25.95
CA GLY A 462 11.27 -15.13 -26.24
C GLY A 462 12.42 -14.21 -26.68
N ILE A 463 12.24 -12.89 -26.71
CA ILE A 463 13.25 -11.90 -27.11
C ILE A 463 13.64 -11.06 -25.90
N LEU A 464 14.92 -10.69 -25.78
CA LEU A 464 15.38 -9.78 -24.73
C LEU A 464 14.63 -8.44 -24.83
N SER A 465 13.84 -8.13 -23.81
CA SER A 465 12.95 -6.98 -23.79
C SER A 465 13.45 -5.92 -22.81
N LYS A 466 13.84 -6.33 -21.59
CA LYS A 466 14.25 -5.41 -20.53
C LYS A 466 15.40 -5.97 -19.70
N VAL A 467 16.11 -5.07 -19.03
CA VAL A 467 17.14 -5.40 -18.02
C VAL A 467 16.85 -4.60 -16.75
N ALA A 468 16.84 -5.28 -15.61
CA ALA A 468 16.65 -4.70 -14.29
C ALA A 468 18.01 -4.65 -13.58
N LEU A 469 18.37 -3.49 -13.05
CA LEU A 469 19.67 -3.24 -12.42
C LEU A 469 19.47 -2.56 -11.06
N PHE A 470 20.12 -3.08 -10.03
CA PHE A 470 20.00 -2.58 -8.66
C PHE A 470 21.33 -2.03 -8.16
N ASN A 471 21.24 -1.09 -7.23
CA ASN A 471 22.35 -0.64 -6.40
C ASN A 471 21.85 -0.40 -4.98
N PHE A 472 22.17 -1.32 -4.07
CA PHE A 472 21.80 -1.24 -2.65
C PHE A 472 22.73 -0.36 -1.82
N ASN A 473 23.88 0.06 -2.36
CA ASN A 473 24.82 0.89 -1.62
C ASN A 473 24.20 2.25 -1.31
N ASP A 474 24.35 2.69 -0.06
CA ASP A 474 23.97 4.04 0.35
C ASP A 474 25.19 4.95 0.34
N ASP A 475 25.39 5.71 -0.74
CA ASP A 475 26.57 6.55 -0.91
C ASP A 475 26.23 7.92 -1.52
N PRO A 476 25.96 8.94 -0.69
CA PRO A 476 25.63 10.27 -1.18
C PRO A 476 26.77 10.97 -1.92
N SER A 477 28.00 10.43 -1.89
CA SER A 477 29.14 11.00 -2.63
C SER A 477 29.13 10.65 -4.13
N GLY A 478 28.35 9.64 -4.52
CA GLY A 478 28.35 9.06 -5.87
C GLY A 478 29.54 8.16 -6.18
N ALA A 479 30.44 7.91 -5.23
CA ALA A 479 31.61 7.04 -5.44
C ALA A 479 31.23 5.56 -5.63
N SER A 480 30.02 5.18 -5.23
CA SER A 480 29.45 3.83 -5.41
C SER A 480 28.40 3.76 -6.51
N ASP A 481 28.25 4.82 -7.32
CA ASP A 481 27.49 4.76 -8.57
C ASP A 481 28.12 3.72 -9.50
N ILE A 482 27.27 2.91 -10.14
CA ILE A 482 27.73 1.82 -11.03
C ILE A 482 27.46 2.13 -12.50
N VAL A 483 28.22 1.51 -13.38
CA VAL A 483 27.92 1.41 -14.82
C VAL A 483 27.84 -0.06 -15.22
N ALA A 484 26.64 -0.53 -15.51
CA ALA A 484 26.40 -1.86 -16.05
C ALA A 484 26.45 -1.81 -17.58
N THR A 485 27.43 -2.50 -18.18
CA THR A 485 27.53 -2.62 -19.64
C THR A 485 26.71 -3.81 -20.12
N VAL A 486 25.64 -3.56 -20.87
CA VAL A 486 24.81 -4.61 -21.48
C VAL A 486 25.30 -4.89 -22.90
N THR A 487 25.60 -6.15 -23.19
CA THR A 487 25.90 -6.64 -24.54
C THR A 487 24.86 -7.69 -24.95
N VAL A 488 24.63 -7.84 -26.26
CA VAL A 488 23.61 -8.74 -26.81
C VAL A 488 24.24 -9.74 -27.77
N ALA A 489 24.51 -10.96 -27.30
CA ALA A 489 24.99 -12.07 -28.11
C ALA A 489 23.88 -12.62 -29.03
N GLY A 490 24.24 -12.98 -30.26
CA GLY A 490 23.27 -13.43 -31.27
C GLY A 490 22.41 -12.30 -31.85
N GLY A 491 22.76 -11.04 -31.61
CA GLY A 491 22.12 -9.84 -32.16
C GLY A 491 23.03 -8.63 -32.05
N THR A 492 22.46 -7.43 -32.23
CA THR A 492 23.13 -6.15 -31.99
C THR A 492 22.29 -5.33 -31.03
N VAL A 493 22.93 -4.62 -30.10
CA VAL A 493 22.25 -3.59 -29.29
C VAL A 493 21.56 -2.56 -30.20
N PRO A 494 20.43 -1.99 -29.77
CA PRO A 494 19.81 -0.86 -30.49
C PRO A 494 20.77 0.35 -30.51
N ALA A 495 20.48 1.37 -31.32
CA ALA A 495 21.27 2.60 -31.31
C ALA A 495 21.18 3.36 -29.98
N SER A 496 20.08 3.18 -29.26
CA SER A 496 19.87 3.68 -27.91
C SER A 496 18.85 2.82 -27.17
N VAL A 497 18.90 2.87 -25.85
CA VAL A 497 17.91 2.28 -24.95
C VAL A 497 17.17 3.36 -24.18
N LYS A 498 16.02 3.01 -23.62
CA LYS A 498 15.24 3.87 -22.71
C LYS A 498 15.39 3.37 -21.28
N VAL A 499 15.53 4.26 -20.32
CA VAL A 499 15.76 3.90 -18.92
C VAL A 499 14.84 4.71 -18.01
N LYS A 500 14.16 4.00 -17.10
CA LYS A 500 13.42 4.57 -15.98
C LYS A 500 14.15 4.26 -14.68
N TYR A 501 14.26 5.26 -13.81
CA TYR A 501 14.95 5.13 -12.52
C TYR A 501 13.97 5.15 -11.35
N PHE A 502 14.19 4.26 -10.38
CA PHE A 502 13.60 4.36 -9.05
C PHE A 502 14.67 4.94 -8.12
N ALA A 503 14.43 6.13 -7.59
CA ALA A 503 15.44 6.93 -6.93
C ALA A 503 14.94 7.56 -5.62
N ALA A 504 15.85 7.65 -4.67
CA ALA A 504 15.74 8.38 -3.42
C ALA A 504 17.13 8.85 -2.96
N SER A 505 17.20 9.76 -1.98
CA SER A 505 18.47 10.30 -1.50
C SER A 505 19.25 9.38 -0.57
N SER A 506 18.58 8.38 0.03
CA SER A 506 19.21 7.34 0.85
C SER A 506 18.26 6.15 1.02
N VAL A 507 18.80 4.98 1.33
CA VAL A 507 18.04 3.76 1.68
C VAL A 507 17.14 3.97 2.89
N SER A 508 17.46 4.88 3.82
CA SER A 508 16.67 5.09 5.03
C SER A 508 15.49 6.04 4.86
N VAL A 509 15.42 6.80 3.77
CA VAL A 509 14.36 7.81 3.62
C VAL A 509 13.02 7.19 3.28
N LYS A 510 11.95 7.92 3.62
CA LYS A 510 10.55 7.52 3.44
C LYS A 510 9.78 8.47 2.52
N THR A 511 10.43 9.55 2.10
CA THR A 511 9.84 10.69 1.41
C THR A 511 10.60 10.94 0.11
N ASN A 512 9.95 11.66 -0.80
CA ASN A 512 10.51 12.04 -2.10
C ASN A 512 11.03 10.85 -2.91
N LEU A 513 10.36 9.70 -2.79
CA LEU A 513 10.61 8.53 -3.63
C LEU A 513 10.05 8.81 -5.03
N THR A 514 10.84 8.52 -6.06
CA THR A 514 10.45 8.79 -7.45
C THR A 514 10.65 7.59 -8.34
N TRP A 515 9.64 7.26 -9.15
CA TRP A 515 9.73 6.32 -10.26
C TRP A 515 9.62 7.09 -11.57
N ALA A 516 10.66 7.07 -12.39
CA ALA A 516 10.73 7.83 -13.65
C ALA A 516 10.37 9.31 -13.45
N GLY A 517 10.95 9.95 -12.42
CA GLY A 517 10.69 11.36 -12.09
C GLY A 517 9.35 11.64 -11.40
N GLN A 518 8.45 10.66 -11.32
CA GLN A 518 7.11 10.83 -10.75
C GLN A 518 7.00 10.28 -9.32
N THR A 519 6.13 10.87 -8.51
CA THR A 519 5.88 10.48 -7.11
C THR A 519 4.37 10.44 -6.80
N LEU A 520 3.97 9.65 -5.81
CA LEU A 520 2.61 9.66 -5.25
C LEU A 520 2.42 10.74 -4.17
N GLY A 521 3.51 11.39 -3.75
CA GLY A 521 3.54 12.35 -2.65
C GLY A 521 4.04 11.72 -1.34
N ASN A 522 4.20 12.57 -0.33
CA ASN A 522 4.66 12.15 1.00
C ASN A 522 3.47 11.69 1.87
N LYS A 523 3.76 11.33 3.13
CA LYS A 523 2.73 10.94 4.11
C LYS A 523 1.62 11.99 4.17
N PHE A 524 0.37 11.51 4.19
CA PHE A 524 -0.86 12.32 4.16
C PHE A 524 -1.08 13.21 2.93
N GLN A 525 -0.37 12.98 1.83
CA GLN A 525 -0.48 13.76 0.59
C GLN A 525 -0.88 12.92 -0.64
N VAL A 526 -1.30 11.67 -0.42
CA VAL A 526 -1.59 10.73 -1.50
C VAL A 526 -3.08 10.70 -1.83
N ASP A 527 -3.40 10.93 -3.11
CA ASP A 527 -4.72 10.74 -3.72
C ASP A 527 -4.76 9.57 -4.72
N GLY A 528 -3.65 8.83 -4.81
CA GLY A 528 -3.45 7.67 -5.66
C GLY A 528 -2.98 7.99 -7.08
N ARG A 529 -2.76 9.26 -7.44
CA ARG A 529 -2.29 9.66 -8.78
C ARG A 529 -0.79 9.94 -8.78
N MET A 530 -0.08 9.48 -9.81
CA MET A 530 1.32 9.88 -10.03
C MET A 530 1.39 11.37 -10.34
N LYS A 531 2.32 12.08 -9.68
CA LYS A 531 2.56 13.52 -9.80
C LYS A 531 3.98 13.76 -10.30
N GLY A 532 4.18 14.85 -11.03
CA GLY A 532 5.45 15.19 -11.68
C GLY A 532 5.50 14.74 -13.13
N GLU A 533 6.50 15.26 -13.84
CA GLU A 533 6.73 14.93 -15.25
C GLU A 533 7.35 13.54 -15.38
N LEU A 534 6.89 12.79 -16.39
CA LEU A 534 7.46 11.49 -16.71
C LEU A 534 8.86 11.65 -17.30
N ASP A 535 9.87 11.13 -16.60
CA ASP A 535 11.28 11.20 -16.99
C ASP A 535 11.77 9.82 -17.48
N VAL A 536 11.96 9.71 -18.79
CA VAL A 536 12.51 8.51 -19.46
C VAL A 536 13.80 8.88 -20.17
N ILE A 537 14.91 8.40 -19.62
CA ILE A 537 16.25 8.75 -20.10
C ILE A 537 16.58 7.92 -21.35
N THR A 538 17.10 8.58 -22.38
CA THR A 538 17.62 7.90 -23.58
C THR A 538 19.13 7.78 -23.46
N ILE A 539 19.64 6.55 -23.47
CA ILE A 539 21.08 6.28 -23.39
C ILE A 539 21.57 5.76 -24.74
N PRO A 540 22.55 6.42 -25.39
CA PRO A 540 23.12 5.92 -26.63
C PRO A 540 23.92 4.64 -26.37
N CYS A 541 23.85 3.71 -27.32
CA CYS A 541 24.65 2.50 -27.32
C CYS A 541 25.69 2.54 -28.44
N ASP A 542 26.81 1.87 -28.21
CA ASP A 542 27.84 1.69 -29.23
C ASP A 542 27.63 0.37 -29.96
N GLN A 543 27.03 0.45 -31.14
CA GLN A 543 26.79 -0.72 -31.99
C GLN A 543 28.08 -1.29 -32.59
N SER A 544 29.19 -0.55 -32.62
CA SER A 544 30.47 -1.03 -33.15
C SER A 544 31.14 -2.06 -32.24
N ILE A 545 30.92 -1.93 -30.93
CA ILE A 545 31.38 -2.89 -29.92
C ILE A 545 30.23 -3.68 -29.27
N ASN A 546 29.00 -3.49 -29.79
CA ASN A 546 27.78 -4.16 -29.33
C ASN A 546 27.48 -3.98 -27.83
N ALA A 547 27.56 -2.74 -27.33
CA ALA A 547 27.45 -2.44 -25.91
C ALA A 547 26.62 -1.18 -25.58
N CYS A 548 25.86 -1.24 -24.49
CA CYS A 548 25.18 -0.10 -23.88
C CYS A 548 25.66 0.08 -22.43
N GLY A 549 26.28 1.21 -22.08
CA GLY A 549 26.70 1.50 -20.71
C GLY A 549 25.59 2.21 -19.92
N ILE A 550 25.05 1.55 -18.90
CA ILE A 550 23.90 2.04 -18.13
C ILE A 550 24.36 2.48 -16.73
N PRO A 551 24.31 3.78 -16.40
CA PRO A 551 24.63 4.25 -15.06
C PRO A 551 23.48 3.97 -14.09
N VAL A 552 23.79 3.55 -12.86
CA VAL A 552 22.82 3.39 -11.77
C VAL A 552 23.38 4.00 -10.49
N ARG A 553 22.68 5.00 -9.95
CA ARG A 553 23.12 5.71 -8.75
C ARG A 553 23.01 4.87 -7.49
N ALA A 554 23.84 5.19 -6.49
CA ALA A 554 23.79 4.60 -5.15
C ALA A 554 22.99 5.49 -4.17
N PRO A 555 21.91 5.00 -3.55
CA PRO A 555 21.16 3.79 -3.88
C PRO A 555 20.20 4.03 -5.06
N GLY A 556 19.75 2.96 -5.71
CA GLY A 556 18.79 3.10 -6.79
C GLY A 556 18.51 1.82 -7.57
N PHE A 557 17.57 1.95 -8.49
CA PHE A 557 17.23 0.91 -9.45
C PHE A 557 17.00 1.51 -10.83
N ALA A 558 17.36 0.77 -11.87
CA ALA A 558 17.12 1.11 -13.26
C ALA A 558 16.40 -0.03 -13.99
N LEU A 559 15.31 0.29 -14.68
CA LEU A 559 14.68 -0.58 -15.67
C LEU A 559 15.05 -0.07 -17.06
N VAL A 560 15.82 -0.87 -17.77
CA VAL A 560 16.29 -0.61 -19.12
C VAL A 560 15.37 -1.31 -20.10
N PHE A 561 14.81 -0.56 -21.05
CA PHE A 561 14.02 -1.08 -22.14
C PHE A 561 14.87 -1.13 -23.40
N VAL A 562 14.98 -2.31 -24.01
CA VAL A 562 15.76 -2.54 -25.24
C VAL A 562 15.06 -1.91 -26.45
N ALA A 563 13.73 -1.75 -26.40
CA ALA A 563 12.93 -0.98 -27.34
C ALA A 563 12.23 0.19 -26.63
N ASP A 564 11.62 1.11 -27.40
CA ASP A 564 10.87 2.22 -26.81
C ASP A 564 9.62 1.68 -26.09
N PRO A 565 9.47 1.92 -24.76
CA PRO A 565 8.28 1.50 -24.03
C PRO A 565 7.01 2.20 -24.54
N ALA A 566 7.08 3.35 -25.21
CA ALA A 566 5.88 3.96 -25.79
C ALA A 566 5.34 3.18 -27.01
N ALA A 567 6.17 2.33 -27.63
CA ALA A 567 5.81 1.58 -28.83
C ALA A 567 5.04 0.27 -28.54
N ASP A 568 4.99 -0.18 -27.28
CA ASP A 568 4.26 -1.38 -26.87
C ASP A 568 2.76 -1.14 -26.57
N GLY A 569 2.29 0.11 -26.71
CA GLY A 569 0.89 0.51 -26.53
C GLY A 569 0.41 0.52 -25.08
N ALA A 570 1.10 -0.15 -24.15
CA ALA A 570 0.75 -0.22 -22.73
C ALA A 570 1.13 1.05 -21.96
N HIS A 571 2.16 1.77 -22.43
CA HIS A 571 2.67 2.98 -21.76
C HIS A 571 2.21 4.31 -22.40
N GLY A 572 1.39 4.26 -23.46
CA GLY A 572 0.91 5.45 -24.19
C GLY A 572 -0.48 5.96 -23.78
N GLU A 573 -1.29 5.15 -23.10
CA GLU A 573 -2.62 5.56 -22.62
C GLU A 573 -2.52 6.27 -21.27
N SER A 574 -3.32 7.31 -21.02
CA SER A 574 -3.38 7.95 -19.70
C SER A 574 -3.95 6.99 -18.66
N VAL A 575 -3.36 6.94 -17.45
CA VAL A 575 -3.93 6.16 -16.33
C VAL A 575 -5.38 6.61 -16.12
N HIS A 576 -6.32 5.68 -16.14
CA HIS A 576 -7.70 5.98 -15.79
C HIS A 576 -7.76 6.37 -14.31
N THR A 577 -8.16 7.61 -14.03
CA THR A 577 -8.35 8.11 -12.67
C THR A 577 -9.82 8.19 -12.33
N PHE A 578 -10.14 7.94 -11.07
CA PHE A 578 -11.49 8.00 -10.54
C PHE A 578 -11.68 9.28 -9.73
N GLU A 579 -12.90 9.79 -9.73
CA GLU A 579 -13.33 10.93 -8.91
C GLU A 579 -14.46 10.50 -7.98
N THR A 580 -14.70 11.26 -6.91
CA THR A 580 -15.82 11.01 -5.99
C THR A 580 -16.51 12.31 -5.60
N SER A 581 -17.83 12.23 -5.43
CA SER A 581 -18.64 13.28 -4.82
C SER A 581 -18.84 13.08 -3.31
N ALA A 582 -18.31 12.00 -2.73
CA ALA A 582 -18.37 11.71 -1.31
C ALA A 582 -17.16 12.33 -0.59
N TYR A 583 -17.41 13.36 0.22
CA TYR A 583 -16.38 14.06 0.99
C TYR A 583 -16.60 13.83 2.49
N THR A 584 -15.53 13.52 3.23
CA THR A 584 -15.59 13.58 4.70
C THR A 584 -15.57 15.05 5.11
N LYS A 585 -16.42 15.47 6.07
CA LYS A 585 -16.61 16.86 6.55
C LYS A 585 -15.45 17.80 6.21
N THR A 586 -15.52 18.46 5.06
CA THR A 586 -14.51 19.43 4.64
C THR A 586 -14.73 20.70 5.45
N ILE A 587 -13.95 20.93 6.50
CA ILE A 587 -13.68 22.32 6.89
C ILE A 587 -12.76 22.84 5.79
N ASN A 588 -13.34 23.54 4.82
CA ASN A 588 -12.70 24.09 3.61
C ASN A 588 -11.19 24.32 3.78
N THR A 589 -10.39 23.32 3.45
CA THR A 589 -8.95 23.44 3.28
C THR A 589 -8.68 23.07 1.84
N ALA A 590 -8.94 24.02 0.95
CA ALA A 590 -8.23 24.03 -0.32
C ALA A 590 -6.75 24.13 0.02
N THR A 591 -6.02 23.02 -0.07
CA THR A 591 -4.56 23.02 0.06
C THR A 591 -4.01 23.46 -1.28
N VAL A 592 -3.52 24.70 -1.33
CA VAL A 592 -2.73 25.22 -2.45
C VAL A 592 -1.28 24.92 -2.13
N ASP A 593 -0.54 24.40 -3.12
CA ASP A 593 0.91 24.24 -3.01
C ASP A 593 1.54 25.57 -2.53
N PRO A 594 2.38 25.58 -1.48
CA PRO A 594 3.04 26.79 -1.01
C PRO A 594 3.79 27.55 -2.12
N GLU A 595 4.35 26.84 -3.11
CA GLU A 595 5.02 27.45 -4.26
C GLU A 595 4.03 28.13 -5.21
N VAL A 596 2.87 27.50 -5.45
CA VAL A 596 1.77 28.09 -6.23
C VAL A 596 1.18 29.30 -5.51
N LEU A 597 1.06 29.24 -4.17
CA LEU A 597 0.63 30.38 -3.35
C LEU A 597 1.65 31.52 -3.38
N ALA A 598 2.94 31.21 -3.36
CA ALA A 598 4.02 32.19 -3.43
C ALA A 598 4.04 32.95 -4.77
N THR A 599 3.65 32.29 -5.87
CA THR A 599 3.51 32.92 -7.20
C THR A 599 2.11 33.44 -7.50
N SER A 600 1.16 33.25 -6.58
CA SER A 600 -0.22 33.69 -6.77
C SER A 600 -0.27 35.21 -6.72
N ASN A 601 -0.70 35.84 -7.82
CA ASN A 601 -1.01 37.28 -7.88
C ASN A 601 -2.29 37.64 -7.10
N GLY A 602 -2.62 36.88 -6.06
CA GLY A 602 -3.78 37.07 -5.22
C GLY A 602 -3.69 38.38 -4.42
N HIS A 603 -4.82 39.08 -4.38
CA HIS A 603 -5.00 40.39 -3.76
C HIS A 603 -4.37 40.51 -2.36
N SER A 604 -3.67 41.63 -2.14
CA SER A 604 -2.97 41.92 -0.89
C SER A 604 -3.96 41.99 0.28
N GLY A 605 -3.49 41.75 1.51
CA GLY A 605 -4.33 41.84 2.73
C GLY A 605 -5.07 43.18 2.88
N ARG A 606 -4.60 44.24 2.22
CA ARG A 606 -5.21 45.58 2.19
C ARG A 606 -6.51 45.64 1.38
N GLU A 607 -6.73 44.71 0.45
CA GLU A 607 -7.93 44.64 -0.39
C GLU A 607 -9.03 43.77 0.26
N ARG A 608 -8.68 42.93 1.24
CA ARG A 608 -9.63 42.07 1.98
C ARG A 608 -10.49 42.81 3.00
N GLU A 609 -10.10 44.01 3.46
CA GLU A 609 -10.89 44.78 4.43
C GLU A 609 -12.26 45.24 3.90
N ARG A 610 -12.45 45.24 2.57
CA ARG A 610 -13.68 45.74 1.90
C ARG A 610 -14.59 44.64 1.38
N MET A 611 -14.22 43.36 1.51
CA MET A 611 -15.02 42.23 1.05
C MET A 611 -15.43 41.37 2.24
N GLY A 612 -16.73 41.09 2.38
CA GLY A 612 -17.25 40.21 3.42
C GLY A 612 -16.59 38.83 3.34
N SER A 613 -16.18 38.27 4.47
CA SER A 613 -15.60 36.94 4.55
C SER A 613 -16.69 35.87 4.43
N THR A 614 -16.41 34.79 3.69
CA THR A 614 -17.22 33.58 3.60
C THR A 614 -16.68 32.43 4.47
N SER A 615 -15.66 32.70 5.30
CA SER A 615 -15.07 31.68 6.18
C SER A 615 -15.96 31.39 7.39
N PHE A 616 -16.09 30.11 7.75
CA PHE A 616 -16.75 29.68 8.98
C PHE A 616 -16.12 30.37 10.21
N GLY A 617 -16.91 31.12 10.97
CA GLY A 617 -16.46 31.91 12.12
C GLY A 617 -16.18 33.40 11.85
N SER A 618 -16.37 33.92 10.62
CA SER A 618 -16.27 35.36 10.40
C SER A 618 -17.47 36.10 10.99
N VAL A 619 -17.25 36.75 12.14
CA VAL A 619 -18.15 37.75 12.70
C VAL A 619 -18.10 39.03 11.88
N SER A 620 -18.71 39.03 10.69
CA SER A 620 -18.92 40.25 9.90
C SER A 620 -20.32 40.35 9.30
N ALA A 621 -21.26 39.52 9.77
CA ALA A 621 -22.69 39.69 9.51
C ALA A 621 -23.32 40.65 10.54
N ALA A 622 -22.78 41.87 10.65
CA ALA A 622 -23.40 42.97 11.39
C ALA A 622 -22.79 44.33 10.97
N ARG A 623 -22.72 44.61 9.65
CA ARG A 623 -22.86 45.99 9.16
C ARG A 623 -24.14 46.06 8.33
N GLY A 624 -25.26 45.76 9.00
CA GLY A 624 -26.53 46.33 8.57
C GLY A 624 -26.38 47.85 8.60
N ALA A 625 -26.71 48.49 7.47
CA ALA A 625 -26.88 49.92 7.25
C ALA A 625 -26.69 50.79 8.51
N GLY A 626 -25.44 51.09 8.84
CA GLY A 626 -25.09 52.06 9.86
C GLY A 626 -25.34 53.45 9.31
N VAL A 627 -26.59 53.90 9.38
CA VAL A 627 -26.91 55.34 9.35
C VAL A 627 -26.07 55.94 10.48
N GLY A 628 -25.04 56.71 10.10
CA GLY A 628 -24.09 57.26 11.07
C GLY A 628 -24.83 57.98 12.19
N PRO A 629 -24.42 57.82 13.47
CA PRO A 629 -25.09 58.45 14.63
C PRO A 629 -25.31 59.97 14.47
N GLY A 630 -24.51 60.63 13.63
CA GLY A 630 -24.66 62.05 13.32
C GLY A 630 -25.88 62.42 12.46
N VAL A 631 -26.38 61.54 11.58
CA VAL A 631 -27.50 61.87 10.65
C VAL A 631 -28.85 61.81 11.37
N VAL A 632 -29.02 60.87 12.30
CA VAL A 632 -30.22 60.77 13.16
C VAL A 632 -30.25 61.91 14.18
N LEU A 633 -29.09 62.32 14.72
CA LEU A 633 -28.98 63.47 15.62
C LEU A 633 -29.30 64.79 14.91
N LEU A 634 -28.85 64.96 13.65
CA LEU A 634 -29.15 66.16 12.86
C LEU A 634 -30.63 66.26 12.49
N LEU A 635 -31.26 65.15 12.13
CA LEU A 635 -32.69 65.09 11.81
C LEU A 635 -33.57 65.29 13.05
N ALA A 636 -33.15 64.80 14.22
CA ALA A 636 -33.84 65.05 15.49
C ALA A 636 -33.70 66.52 15.96
N LEU A 637 -32.54 67.15 15.74
CA LEU A 637 -32.33 68.58 16.04
C LEU A 637 -33.12 69.49 15.10
N MET A 638 -33.21 69.15 13.80
CA MET A 638 -34.02 69.92 12.84
C MET A 638 -35.52 69.77 13.09
N ALA A 639 -36.00 68.59 13.48
CA ALA A 639 -37.39 68.38 13.90
C ALA A 639 -37.71 69.10 15.24
N GLY A 640 -36.77 69.12 16.19
CA GLY A 640 -36.91 69.87 17.45
C GLY A 640 -36.94 71.39 17.27
N ALA A 641 -36.11 71.94 16.38
CA ALA A 641 -36.12 73.37 16.07
C ALA A 641 -37.41 73.82 15.34
N GLY A 642 -37.99 72.96 14.49
CA GLY A 642 -39.28 73.22 13.83
C GLY A 642 -40.47 73.25 14.79
N VAL A 643 -40.46 72.41 15.84
CA VAL A 643 -41.52 72.37 16.86
C VAL A 643 -41.42 73.55 17.83
N VAL A 644 -40.20 74.04 18.14
CA VAL A 644 -40.01 75.24 18.97
C VAL A 644 -40.29 76.54 18.20
N ALA A 645 -39.98 76.60 16.90
CA ALA A 645 -40.33 77.74 16.04
C ALA A 645 -41.84 77.83 15.77
N GLY A 646 -42.56 76.70 15.71
CA GLY A 646 -44.03 76.67 15.60
C GLY A 646 -44.77 77.00 16.90
N ALA A 647 -44.11 76.97 18.06
CA ALA A 647 -44.70 77.29 19.36
C ALA A 647 -44.52 78.76 19.78
N PHE A 648 -43.69 79.54 19.07
CA PHE A 648 -43.46 80.98 19.33
C PHE A 648 -43.78 81.88 18.12
N GLY A 649 -44.40 81.33 17.07
CA GLY A 649 -44.98 82.06 15.94
C GLY A 649 -46.50 82.19 16.07
N ARG A 650 -46.95 83.11 16.94
CA ARG A 650 -48.23 83.81 16.81
C ARG A 650 -47.95 85.29 16.74
#